data_AF-A0A551XVS1-F1
#
_entry.id   AF-A0A551XVS1-F1
#
_cell.length_a   1.000
_cell.length_b   1.000
_cell.length_c   1.000
_cell.angle_alpha   90.00
_cell.angle_beta   90.00
_cell.angle_gamma   90.00
#
_symmetry.space_group_name_H-M   'P 1'
#
loop_
_entity.id
_entity.type
_entity.pdbx_description
1 polymer ?
#
loop_
_entity_poly.entity_id
_entity_poly.type
_entity_poly.pdbx_seq_one_letter_code
_entity_poly.pdbx_strand_id
1 'polypeptide(L)'
;MSERKWIGFGDAGEGATGETEVSQTVTQLATAAMQDAGQRIGVAVTYKVGGFWEGVVEGESFHSLEVPSATQIEQEGAPAVPKDGIFVAVPADAVNVEVRVIDKKMMPLEREVYLAPAPQQFKEDEFRVVYQPDPAIYAADTPFPGRDFDFLGVKIIAGLKVAHILVYLGQYWPKSRRLELVQSMTLEVTYQTPPARDRHPSRKPRELPEHSLILGLDLIDDERDFSSQVEDFSQMSDVDVEVIEATLVPSRRPDPGISLLEAIESEGQDPSLIGAGMPGNAVLADAPKLKIPGLIAEYVIVTSSALSASVEPLRSAKSGWPYYGKVALTEDIRTEFPSTSLKDSIKLFITWATANWKVPPRFVVLAGDTDIIPMHIYVQNGESYASDHYYADISGDLVPELTVSRLPTSDAATLKSICEHLVRYGLYRGGDWGGWQNQVMLCAYASSTYETTCDDIEAKIKSCYQVIKRYAKNTSKADVLKTMNDSVLFSVYRGHGSKTAWSATNGLNASDVASLNNLTRPPFVLSICCQNGWVDDNSLETIAEAFIRRRKAVAVFASSRNSWTYPNNDFAKYLFDAVMSGGCYSPADIIRFAKTKMVRNHGSSSYHQDNTVMYNLFGEPTAHVASNAEYLRGSWAMDHDGWQGTLNVTRIWNYRIENSAGYSAPVWSVSGTYVGSDNKSYNFVGTLGGFDPNQLGTGSKRSDLKFDINIAFSSSNNQRFVGYVHSWTRNRISGLCWWSNHPFGWTASKK
;
A
#
# COMPACT_ATOMS: atom_id res chain seq x y z
N MET A 1 -13.32 18.32 15.96
CA MET A 1 -14.51 18.24 16.84
C MET A 1 -14.07 18.51 18.26
N SER A 2 -14.81 19.32 19.01
CA SER A 2 -14.66 19.42 20.47
C SER A 2 -15.52 18.35 21.17
N GLU A 3 -15.02 17.75 22.24
CA GLU A 3 -15.74 16.81 23.13
C GLU A 3 -16.43 15.63 22.40
N ARG A 4 -15.63 14.68 21.90
CA ARG A 4 -16.14 13.47 21.22
C ARG A 4 -16.88 12.55 22.20
N LYS A 5 -18.12 12.16 21.85
CA LYS A 5 -18.92 11.17 22.55
C LYS A 5 -19.21 9.98 21.64
N TRP A 6 -18.92 8.76 22.11
CA TRP A 6 -19.27 7.52 21.39
C TRP A 6 -20.73 7.13 21.61
N ILE A 7 -21.39 6.73 20.53
CA ILE A 7 -22.74 6.14 20.53
C ILE A 7 -22.64 4.79 19.81
N GLY A 8 -22.59 3.71 20.59
CA GLY A 8 -22.49 2.34 20.10
C GLY A 8 -23.82 1.73 19.67
N PHE A 9 -23.78 0.82 18.70
CA PHE A 9 -24.90 -0.03 18.34
C PHE A 9 -24.73 -1.41 18.99
N GLY A 10 -25.72 -1.88 19.76
CA GLY A 10 -25.63 -3.16 20.47
C GLY A 10 -24.52 -3.19 21.53
N ASP A 11 -23.82 -4.32 21.64
CA ASP A 11 -22.71 -4.53 22.60
C ASP A 11 -21.34 -4.07 22.06
N ALA A 12 -21.31 -3.28 20.97
CA ALA A 12 -20.08 -2.83 20.35
C ALA A 12 -19.27 -1.89 21.26
N GLY A 13 -17.99 -2.20 21.44
CA GLY A 13 -17.06 -1.37 22.22
C GLY A 13 -16.88 0.03 21.64
N GLU A 14 -16.31 0.92 22.46
CA GLU A 14 -15.97 2.28 22.05
C GLU A 14 -15.02 2.30 20.85
N GLY A 15 -15.39 3.01 19.78
CA GLY A 15 -14.60 3.11 18.55
C GLY A 15 -14.62 1.86 17.66
N ALA A 16 -15.54 0.92 17.89
CA ALA A 16 -15.65 -0.28 17.06
C ALA A 16 -15.89 0.05 15.57
N THR A 17 -15.07 -0.53 14.70
CA THR A 17 -15.25 -0.46 13.24
C THR A 17 -16.43 -1.32 12.80
N GLY A 18 -17.05 -0.99 11.66
CA GLY A 18 -18.06 -1.84 11.07
C GLY A 18 -17.52 -3.20 10.63
N GLU A 19 -18.35 -4.24 10.69
CA GLU A 19 -18.06 -5.58 10.19
C GLU A 19 -18.80 -5.79 8.87
N THR A 20 -18.18 -6.53 7.93
CA THR A 20 -18.84 -6.86 6.67
C THR A 20 -18.91 -8.38 6.48
N GLU A 21 -20.12 -8.89 6.35
CA GLU A 21 -20.41 -10.32 6.13
C GLU A 21 -20.77 -10.54 4.66
N VAL A 22 -20.27 -11.62 4.07
CA VAL A 22 -20.61 -12.01 2.69
C VAL A 22 -21.27 -13.37 2.66
N SER A 23 -22.31 -13.50 1.85
CA SER A 23 -22.84 -14.80 1.47
C SER A 23 -23.11 -14.84 -0.04
N GLN A 24 -22.73 -15.93 -0.69
CA GLN A 24 -23.09 -16.16 -2.09
C GLN A 24 -24.40 -16.92 -2.17
N THR A 25 -25.33 -16.44 -2.99
CA THR A 25 -26.57 -17.17 -3.28
C THR A 25 -26.68 -17.38 -4.79
N VAL A 26 -26.47 -18.61 -5.25
CA VAL A 26 -26.66 -18.96 -6.66
C VAL A 26 -28.15 -19.21 -6.91
N THR A 27 -28.86 -18.22 -7.43
CA THR A 27 -30.26 -18.38 -7.83
C THR A 27 -30.33 -18.69 -9.32
N GLN A 28 -30.59 -19.95 -9.69
CA GLN A 28 -30.93 -20.28 -11.08
C GLN A 28 -32.32 -19.69 -11.42
N LEU A 29 -32.34 -18.47 -11.95
CA LEU A 29 -33.55 -17.91 -12.54
C LEU A 29 -33.66 -18.43 -13.98
N ALA A 30 -34.38 -19.54 -14.15
CA ALA A 30 -34.88 -19.93 -15.45
C ALA A 30 -36.00 -18.96 -15.85
N THR A 31 -35.69 -17.92 -16.63
CA THR A 31 -36.75 -17.19 -17.35
C THR A 31 -37.19 -18.06 -18.52
N ALA A 32 -38.51 -18.31 -18.62
CA ALA A 32 -39.15 -19.22 -19.58
C ALA A 32 -39.05 -18.82 -21.06
N ALA A 33 -38.14 -17.92 -21.42
CA ALA A 33 -37.83 -17.55 -22.78
C ALA A 33 -36.32 -17.34 -22.91
N MET A 34 -35.67 -18.26 -23.63
CA MET A 34 -34.40 -18.14 -24.38
C MET A 34 -33.50 -19.35 -24.15
N GLN A 35 -33.21 -20.07 -25.25
CA GLN A 35 -32.26 -21.18 -25.33
C GLN A 35 -30.77 -20.74 -25.22
N ASP A 36 -30.49 -19.57 -24.64
CA ASP A 36 -29.14 -19.00 -24.50
C ASP A 36 -28.98 -18.17 -23.20
N ALA A 37 -29.78 -18.46 -22.16
CA ALA A 37 -29.71 -17.71 -20.91
C ALA A 37 -28.46 -18.06 -20.09
N GLY A 38 -27.50 -17.14 -20.00
CA GLY A 38 -26.40 -17.21 -19.03
C GLY A 38 -26.94 -17.26 -17.58
N GLN A 39 -26.22 -17.93 -16.67
CA GLN A 39 -26.61 -17.94 -15.25
C GLN A 39 -26.49 -16.53 -14.65
N ARG A 40 -27.59 -16.03 -14.07
CA ARG A 40 -27.56 -14.84 -13.21
C ARG A 40 -27.19 -15.27 -11.80
N ILE A 41 -26.06 -14.79 -11.28
CA ILE A 41 -25.56 -15.12 -9.93
C ILE A 41 -25.74 -13.88 -9.05
N GLY A 42 -26.11 -14.08 -7.77
CA GLY A 42 -26.24 -13.02 -6.77
C GLY A 42 -25.23 -13.17 -5.63
N VAL A 43 -24.57 -12.08 -5.26
CA VAL A 43 -23.69 -11.98 -4.09
C VAL A 43 -24.34 -11.04 -3.09
N ALA A 44 -24.64 -11.51 -1.89
CA ALA A 44 -25.19 -10.70 -0.82
C ALA A 44 -24.08 -10.22 0.13
N VAL A 45 -24.03 -8.91 0.36
CA VAL A 45 -23.03 -8.20 1.17
C VAL A 45 -23.76 -7.46 2.28
N THR A 46 -23.57 -7.89 3.52
CA THR A 46 -24.15 -7.25 4.71
C THR A 46 -23.10 -6.37 5.37
N TYR A 47 -23.32 -5.06 5.37
CA TYR A 47 -22.52 -4.07 6.06
C TYR A 47 -23.15 -3.73 7.41
N LYS A 48 -22.44 -3.97 8.52
CA LYS A 48 -22.86 -3.66 9.90
C LYS A 48 -22.00 -2.54 10.46
N VAL A 49 -22.62 -1.54 11.08
CA VAL A 49 -21.91 -0.43 11.72
C VAL A 49 -21.78 -0.73 13.22
N GLY A 50 -20.60 -0.49 13.82
CA GLY A 50 -20.38 -0.67 15.26
C GLY A 50 -20.91 0.49 16.11
N GLY A 51 -20.87 1.72 15.58
CA GLY A 51 -21.34 2.93 16.24
C GLY A 51 -20.79 4.17 15.56
N PHE A 52 -20.91 5.32 16.21
CA PHE A 52 -20.43 6.60 15.70
C PHE A 52 -19.96 7.53 16.82
N TRP A 53 -19.02 8.41 16.47
CA TRP A 53 -18.63 9.54 17.28
C TRP A 53 -19.51 10.74 16.94
N GLU A 54 -19.99 11.42 17.96
CA GLU A 54 -20.68 12.70 17.85
C GLU A 54 -19.87 13.78 18.57
N GLY A 55 -19.84 14.97 17.99
CA GLY A 55 -19.26 16.15 18.63
C GLY A 55 -19.73 17.44 17.96
N VAL A 56 -19.17 18.55 18.41
CA VAL A 56 -19.46 19.89 17.85
C VAL A 56 -18.28 20.34 16.99
N VAL A 57 -18.58 21.03 15.88
CA VAL A 57 -17.56 21.69 15.05
C VAL A 57 -16.99 22.88 15.83
N GLU A 58 -15.67 22.94 15.97
CA GLU A 58 -15.00 23.93 16.82
C GLU A 58 -15.32 25.36 16.34
N GLY A 59 -15.84 26.19 17.25
CA GLY A 59 -16.22 27.58 16.94
C GLY A 59 -17.56 27.74 16.22
N GLU A 60 -18.26 26.65 15.92
CA GLU A 60 -19.51 26.64 15.18
C GLU A 60 -20.66 25.98 15.97
N SER A 61 -21.91 26.26 15.60
CA SER A 61 -23.10 25.65 16.22
C SER A 61 -23.50 24.29 15.61
N PHE A 62 -22.71 23.78 14.68
CA PHE A 62 -23.00 22.55 13.95
C PHE A 62 -22.49 21.31 14.69
N HIS A 63 -23.25 20.22 14.57
CA HIS A 63 -22.88 18.88 15.00
C HIS A 63 -22.10 18.18 13.89
N SER A 64 -21.14 17.34 14.27
CA SER A 64 -20.36 16.50 13.37
C SER A 64 -20.46 15.04 13.81
N LEU A 65 -20.49 14.13 12.83
CA LEU A 65 -20.67 12.70 13.04
C LEU A 65 -19.59 11.91 12.31
N GLU A 66 -18.86 11.08 13.02
CA GLU A 66 -17.77 10.29 12.44
C GLU A 66 -18.01 8.81 12.72
N VAL A 67 -18.26 8.05 11.65
CA VAL A 67 -18.29 6.59 11.71
C VAL A 67 -16.87 6.09 11.45
N PRO A 68 -16.30 5.21 12.30
CA PRO A 68 -14.94 4.68 12.08
C PRO A 68 -14.78 4.05 10.68
N SER A 69 -13.67 4.36 10.02
CA SER A 69 -13.29 3.91 8.66
C SER A 69 -14.12 4.45 7.48
N ALA A 70 -15.23 5.13 7.76
CA ALA A 70 -16.08 5.81 6.80
C ALA A 70 -15.65 7.27 6.56
N THR A 71 -16.26 7.93 5.59
CA THR A 71 -16.11 9.36 5.32
C THR A 71 -17.48 10.04 5.33
N GLN A 72 -17.61 11.28 4.84
CA GLN A 72 -18.85 12.04 4.79
C GLN A 72 -19.21 12.46 3.36
N ILE A 73 -20.45 12.87 3.15
CA ILE A 73 -20.83 13.58 1.92
C ILE A 73 -20.07 14.89 1.85
N GLU A 74 -19.48 15.15 0.68
CA GLU A 74 -18.54 16.26 0.47
C GLU A 74 -19.08 17.33 -0.47
N GLN A 75 -20.31 17.15 -0.97
CA GLN A 75 -20.94 18.14 -1.82
C GLN A 75 -21.06 19.44 -1.03
N GLU A 76 -20.32 20.47 -1.45
CA GLU A 76 -20.22 21.75 -0.74
C GLU A 76 -21.62 22.28 -0.37
N GLY A 77 -21.78 22.65 0.90
CA GLY A 77 -23.04 23.16 1.43
C GLY A 77 -24.12 22.11 1.71
N ALA A 78 -23.99 20.88 1.23
CA ALA A 78 -24.90 19.79 1.57
C ALA A 78 -24.59 19.19 2.95
N PRO A 79 -25.56 18.59 3.68
CA PRO A 79 -25.30 17.96 4.96
C PRO A 79 -24.23 16.87 4.87
N ALA A 80 -23.23 16.91 5.75
CA ALA A 80 -22.08 16.00 5.79
C ALA A 80 -22.46 14.62 6.39
N VAL A 81 -23.44 13.94 5.79
CA VAL A 81 -23.91 12.62 6.23
C VAL A 81 -22.81 11.58 6.02
N PRO A 82 -22.55 10.68 6.99
CA PRO A 82 -21.56 9.62 6.81
C PRO A 82 -21.86 8.71 5.61
N LYS A 83 -20.83 8.36 4.86
CA LYS A 83 -20.85 7.45 3.72
C LYS A 83 -19.62 6.54 3.76
N ASP A 84 -19.70 5.34 3.21
CA ASP A 84 -18.52 4.50 3.00
C ASP A 84 -18.50 3.94 1.58
N GLY A 85 -17.30 3.71 1.06
CA GLY A 85 -17.14 2.99 -0.20
C GLY A 85 -16.97 1.51 0.06
N ILE A 86 -17.54 0.66 -0.78
CA ILE A 86 -17.30 -0.78 -0.80
C ILE A 86 -16.97 -1.23 -2.22
N PHE A 87 -16.11 -2.23 -2.32
CA PHE A 87 -15.76 -2.90 -3.57
C PHE A 87 -16.18 -4.36 -3.46
N VAL A 88 -17.04 -4.84 -4.35
CA VAL A 88 -17.52 -6.22 -4.35
C VAL A 88 -16.92 -6.96 -5.55
N ALA A 89 -16.13 -8.01 -5.31
CA ALA A 89 -15.48 -8.75 -6.39
C ALA A 89 -16.52 -9.52 -7.23
N VAL A 90 -16.36 -9.46 -8.55
CA VAL A 90 -17.17 -10.17 -9.53
C VAL A 90 -16.24 -10.93 -10.50
N PRO A 91 -16.72 -12.00 -11.16
CA PRO A 91 -15.93 -12.70 -12.19
C PRO A 91 -15.41 -11.76 -13.28
N ALA A 92 -14.24 -12.05 -13.83
CA ALA A 92 -13.60 -11.19 -14.84
C ALA A 92 -14.46 -11.02 -16.12
N ASP A 93 -15.18 -12.06 -16.50
CA ASP A 93 -16.13 -12.10 -17.62
C ASP A 93 -17.54 -11.64 -17.25
N ALA A 94 -17.76 -11.15 -16.02
CA ALA A 94 -19.06 -10.68 -15.57
C ALA A 94 -19.56 -9.52 -16.44
N VAL A 95 -20.79 -9.63 -16.93
CA VAL A 95 -21.52 -8.58 -17.66
C VAL A 95 -22.84 -8.30 -16.94
N ASN A 96 -23.46 -7.16 -17.25
CA ASN A 96 -24.74 -6.75 -16.66
C ASN A 96 -24.74 -6.78 -15.12
N VAL A 97 -23.72 -6.13 -14.53
CA VAL A 97 -23.60 -6.01 -13.07
C VAL A 97 -24.64 -5.02 -12.55
N GLU A 98 -25.51 -5.47 -11.66
CA GLU A 98 -26.57 -4.68 -11.03
C GLU A 98 -26.45 -4.78 -9.51
N VAL A 99 -26.85 -3.72 -8.80
CA VAL A 99 -26.80 -3.66 -7.32
C VAL A 99 -28.15 -3.22 -6.78
N ARG A 100 -28.64 -3.82 -5.71
CA ARG A 100 -29.85 -3.38 -4.97
C ARG A 100 -29.73 -3.63 -3.47
N VAL A 101 -30.44 -2.85 -2.66
CA VAL A 101 -30.62 -3.12 -1.22
C VAL A 101 -31.70 -4.18 -1.04
N ILE A 102 -31.42 -5.23 -0.27
CA ILE A 102 -32.38 -6.31 0.04
C ILE A 102 -32.79 -6.33 1.52
N ASP A 103 -31.98 -5.77 2.42
CA ASP A 103 -32.33 -5.59 3.82
C ASP A 103 -31.66 -4.33 4.40
N LYS A 104 -32.31 -3.67 5.37
CA LYS A 104 -31.79 -2.45 5.99
C LYS A 104 -32.39 -2.22 7.38
N LYS A 105 -31.54 -1.96 8.36
CA LYS A 105 -31.92 -1.59 9.73
C LYS A 105 -31.39 -0.20 10.07
N MET A 106 -32.28 0.68 10.50
CA MET A 106 -31.98 2.07 10.85
C MET A 106 -32.23 2.34 12.34
N MET A 107 -31.53 3.33 12.90
CA MET A 107 -31.74 3.86 14.24
C MET A 107 -32.01 5.38 14.17
N PRO A 108 -33.22 5.85 14.56
CA PRO A 108 -33.47 7.28 14.71
C PRO A 108 -32.76 7.83 15.94
N LEU A 109 -32.22 9.05 15.83
CA LEU A 109 -31.74 9.79 17.01
C LEU A 109 -32.93 10.54 17.64
N GLU A 110 -33.22 10.26 18.91
CA GLU A 110 -34.33 10.87 19.67
C GLU A 110 -34.01 12.31 20.15
N ARG A 111 -33.35 13.12 19.31
CA ARG A 111 -33.07 14.54 19.56
C ARG A 111 -32.84 15.29 18.24
N GLU A 112 -32.94 16.61 18.27
CA GLU A 112 -32.57 17.46 17.13
C GLU A 112 -31.05 17.48 16.94
N VAL A 113 -30.61 17.28 15.69
CA VAL A 113 -29.21 17.37 15.29
C VAL A 113 -29.09 18.42 14.18
N TYR A 114 -28.35 19.49 14.44
CA TYR A 114 -28.02 20.47 13.40
C TYR A 114 -26.72 20.07 12.73
N LEU A 115 -26.81 19.20 11.73
CA LEU A 115 -25.64 18.58 11.08
C LEU A 115 -24.87 19.60 10.25
N ALA A 116 -23.54 19.60 10.38
CA ALA A 116 -22.66 20.47 9.62
C ALA A 116 -22.82 20.26 8.10
N PRO A 117 -22.83 21.33 7.29
CA PRO A 117 -22.68 21.18 5.85
C PRO A 117 -21.25 20.71 5.54
N ALA A 118 -21.06 20.06 4.39
CA ALA A 118 -19.74 19.86 3.84
C ALA A 118 -19.09 21.24 3.63
N PRO A 119 -17.90 21.47 4.18
CA PRO A 119 -17.23 22.76 4.05
C PRO A 119 -16.83 23.01 2.60
N GLN A 120 -16.70 24.29 2.24
CA GLN A 120 -16.12 24.67 0.95
C GLN A 120 -14.71 24.11 0.84
N GLN A 121 -14.40 23.52 -0.32
CA GLN A 121 -13.06 23.05 -0.60
C GLN A 121 -12.18 24.26 -0.90
N PHE A 122 -10.98 24.28 -0.32
CA PHE A 122 -10.03 25.34 -0.57
C PHE A 122 -8.64 24.74 -0.79
N LYS A 123 -7.92 25.36 -1.73
CA LYS A 123 -6.50 25.11 -1.91
C LYS A 123 -5.75 25.68 -0.72
N GLU A 124 -4.64 25.06 -0.37
CA GLU A 124 -3.99 25.42 0.89
C GLU A 124 -3.58 26.89 0.92
N ASP A 125 -3.07 27.48 -0.16
CA ASP A 125 -2.69 28.90 -0.22
C ASP A 125 -3.84 29.89 0.09
N GLU A 126 -5.09 29.45 0.06
CA GLU A 126 -6.29 30.25 0.29
C GLU A 126 -6.97 29.98 1.65
N PHE A 127 -6.22 29.49 2.65
CA PHE A 127 -6.72 28.98 3.94
C PHE A 127 -7.96 29.73 4.49
N ARG A 128 -9.13 29.11 4.32
CA ARG A 128 -10.36 29.55 4.98
C ARG A 128 -11.37 28.40 5.01
N VAL A 129 -11.57 27.82 6.19
CA VAL A 129 -12.67 26.88 6.41
C VAL A 129 -13.98 27.67 6.45
N VAL A 130 -14.91 27.37 5.56
CA VAL A 130 -16.24 28.01 5.51
C VAL A 130 -17.31 26.92 5.46
N TYR A 131 -18.12 26.87 6.52
CA TYR A 131 -19.33 26.06 6.59
C TYR A 131 -20.52 26.92 6.13
N GLN A 132 -20.89 26.80 4.86
CA GLN A 132 -22.03 27.53 4.31
C GLN A 132 -23.14 26.55 3.90
N PRO A 133 -24.21 26.39 4.71
CA PRO A 133 -25.33 25.53 4.36
C PRO A 133 -25.97 25.98 3.05
N ASP A 134 -26.19 25.05 2.12
CA ASP A 134 -26.97 25.33 0.91
C ASP A 134 -28.42 25.60 1.34
N PRO A 135 -28.95 26.83 1.11
CA PRO A 135 -30.31 27.17 1.49
C PRO A 135 -31.36 26.25 0.85
N ALA A 136 -31.11 25.74 -0.37
CA ALA A 136 -32.05 24.85 -1.05
C ALA A 136 -32.16 23.48 -0.37
N ILE A 137 -31.06 22.98 0.19
CA ILE A 137 -31.05 21.69 0.90
C ILE A 137 -31.51 21.89 2.35
N TYR A 138 -30.97 22.88 3.06
CA TYR A 138 -31.25 23.08 4.49
C TYR A 138 -32.65 23.61 4.79
N ALA A 139 -33.33 24.21 3.81
CA ALA A 139 -34.74 24.61 3.96
C ALA A 139 -35.74 23.49 3.64
N ALA A 140 -35.28 22.36 3.10
CA ALA A 140 -36.13 21.22 2.72
C ALA A 140 -36.31 20.23 3.89
N ASP A 141 -37.50 19.66 4.01
CA ASP A 141 -37.80 18.58 4.97
C ASP A 141 -37.91 17.22 4.27
N THR A 142 -37.00 16.99 3.33
CA THR A 142 -36.85 15.74 2.59
C THR A 142 -35.60 15.02 3.06
N PRO A 143 -35.57 13.67 3.07
CA PRO A 143 -34.38 12.95 3.44
C PRO A 143 -33.24 13.27 2.48
N PHE A 144 -32.08 13.59 3.03
CA PHE A 144 -30.82 13.75 2.32
C PHE A 144 -29.85 12.65 2.78
N PRO A 145 -29.19 11.92 1.86
CA PRO A 145 -29.24 12.08 0.40
C PRO A 145 -30.50 11.51 -0.27
N GLY A 146 -31.40 10.84 0.48
CA GLY A 146 -32.67 10.32 -0.06
C GLY A 146 -32.53 9.01 -0.86
N ARG A 147 -31.32 8.44 -0.88
CA ARG A 147 -30.96 7.15 -1.48
C ARG A 147 -30.00 6.42 -0.56
N ASP A 148 -29.93 5.10 -0.70
CA ASP A 148 -29.12 4.23 0.18
C ASP A 148 -27.70 4.01 -0.35
N PHE A 149 -27.51 4.02 -1.68
CA PHE A 149 -26.20 3.85 -2.29
C PHE A 149 -26.11 4.50 -3.68
N ASP A 150 -24.89 4.67 -4.18
CA ASP A 150 -24.55 4.92 -5.57
C ASP A 150 -23.70 3.76 -6.13
N PHE A 151 -24.08 3.22 -7.29
CA PHE A 151 -23.24 2.27 -8.03
C PHE A 151 -22.36 3.04 -9.02
N LEU A 152 -21.06 3.10 -8.74
CA LEU A 152 -20.08 3.85 -9.54
C LEU A 152 -19.55 3.06 -10.74
N GLY A 153 -19.99 1.82 -10.90
CA GLY A 153 -19.63 0.95 -12.02
C GLY A 153 -18.63 -0.13 -11.63
N VAL A 154 -18.05 -0.75 -12.67
CA VAL A 154 -17.12 -1.88 -12.52
C VAL A 154 -15.70 -1.41 -12.79
N LYS A 155 -14.78 -1.81 -11.92
CA LYS A 155 -13.35 -1.43 -11.89
C LYS A 155 -12.46 -2.67 -11.93
N ILE A 156 -11.16 -2.49 -12.19
CA ILE A 156 -10.16 -3.55 -12.12
C ILE A 156 -9.15 -3.22 -11.03
N ILE A 157 -9.04 -4.05 -10.00
CA ILE A 157 -8.08 -3.87 -8.89
C ILE A 157 -7.20 -5.11 -8.82
N ALA A 158 -5.89 -4.94 -9.05
CA ALA A 158 -4.92 -6.04 -9.06
C ALA A 158 -5.36 -7.23 -9.94
N GLY A 159 -5.91 -6.92 -11.12
CA GLY A 159 -6.43 -7.90 -12.08
C GLY A 159 -7.77 -8.54 -11.73
N LEU A 160 -8.41 -8.13 -10.63
CA LEU A 160 -9.74 -8.58 -10.23
C LEU A 160 -10.79 -7.55 -10.62
N LYS A 161 -11.91 -8.01 -11.16
CA LYS A 161 -13.03 -7.17 -11.56
C LYS A 161 -13.94 -6.93 -10.35
N VAL A 162 -14.34 -5.68 -10.11
CA VAL A 162 -15.00 -5.30 -8.85
C VAL A 162 -16.12 -4.29 -9.10
N ALA A 163 -17.26 -4.46 -8.44
CA ALA A 163 -18.33 -3.48 -8.39
C ALA A 163 -18.01 -2.42 -7.31
N HIS A 164 -17.92 -1.15 -7.70
CA HIS A 164 -17.68 -0.04 -6.79
C HIS A 164 -18.98 0.62 -6.37
N ILE A 165 -19.29 0.56 -5.08
CA ILE A 165 -20.55 1.05 -4.50
C ILE A 165 -20.22 2.04 -3.38
N LEU A 166 -20.86 3.20 -3.37
CA LEU A 166 -20.84 4.13 -2.22
C LEU A 166 -22.14 3.97 -1.43
N VAL A 167 -22.06 3.53 -0.18
CA VAL A 167 -23.20 3.40 0.72
C VAL A 167 -23.36 4.63 1.61
N TYR A 168 -24.59 5.09 1.79
CA TYR A 168 -24.91 6.19 2.70
C TYR A 168 -25.36 5.63 4.04
N LEU A 169 -24.66 6.03 5.11
CA LEU A 169 -24.81 5.46 6.46
C LEU A 169 -25.81 6.26 7.31
N GLY A 170 -26.56 7.17 6.69
CA GLY A 170 -27.63 7.90 7.35
C GLY A 170 -28.56 8.61 6.38
N GLN A 171 -29.69 9.06 6.91
CA GLN A 171 -30.66 9.92 6.24
C GLN A 171 -30.95 11.11 7.16
N TYR A 172 -30.76 12.32 6.65
CA TYR A 172 -30.94 13.56 7.40
C TYR A 172 -32.07 14.38 6.81
N TRP A 173 -32.96 14.89 7.65
CA TRP A 173 -34.02 15.83 7.29
C TRP A 173 -33.63 17.23 7.78
N PRO A 174 -33.09 18.10 6.92
CA PRO A 174 -32.43 19.32 7.37
C PRO A 174 -33.36 20.31 8.09
N LYS A 175 -34.58 20.52 7.58
CA LYS A 175 -35.53 21.46 8.17
C LYS A 175 -36.01 21.04 9.56
N SER A 176 -36.36 19.75 9.72
CA SER A 176 -36.81 19.20 11.01
C SER A 176 -35.67 18.75 11.92
N ARG A 177 -34.41 18.80 11.45
CA ARG A 177 -33.19 18.40 12.18
C ARG A 177 -33.23 16.95 12.67
N ARG A 178 -33.97 16.09 11.98
CA ARG A 178 -34.08 14.66 12.28
C ARG A 178 -32.98 13.88 11.56
N LEU A 179 -32.34 12.95 12.25
CA LEU A 179 -31.33 12.06 11.67
C LEU A 179 -31.64 10.59 11.99
N GLU A 180 -31.50 9.74 10.98
CA GLU A 180 -31.52 8.30 11.12
C GLU A 180 -30.20 7.72 10.62
N LEU A 181 -29.60 6.80 11.38
CA LEU A 181 -28.33 6.15 11.03
C LEU A 181 -28.51 4.67 10.71
N VAL A 182 -27.72 4.15 9.80
CA VAL A 182 -27.72 2.72 9.42
C VAL A 182 -27.04 1.90 10.52
N GLN A 183 -27.74 0.90 11.06
CA GLN A 183 -27.15 -0.15 11.90
C GLN A 183 -26.61 -1.29 11.04
N SER A 184 -27.40 -1.71 10.04
CA SER A 184 -26.99 -2.71 9.06
C SER A 184 -27.67 -2.48 7.71
N MET A 185 -26.97 -2.80 6.61
CA MET A 185 -27.50 -2.74 5.25
C MET A 185 -26.98 -3.92 4.44
N THR A 186 -27.89 -4.66 3.80
CA THR A 186 -27.55 -5.80 2.93
C THR A 186 -27.79 -5.44 1.48
N LEU A 187 -26.73 -5.51 0.68
CA LEU A 187 -26.70 -5.26 -0.75
C LEU A 187 -26.61 -6.58 -1.51
N GLU A 188 -27.41 -6.74 -2.55
CA GLU A 188 -27.26 -7.82 -3.52
C GLU A 188 -26.61 -7.29 -4.79
N VAL A 189 -25.47 -7.86 -5.16
CA VAL A 189 -24.77 -7.62 -6.43
C VAL A 189 -25.05 -8.80 -7.35
N THR A 190 -25.75 -8.55 -8.46
CA THR A 190 -26.06 -9.58 -9.45
C THR A 190 -25.28 -9.37 -10.74
N TYR A 191 -24.90 -10.44 -11.41
CA TYR A 191 -24.19 -10.38 -12.69
C TYR A 191 -24.49 -11.61 -13.55
N GLN A 192 -24.16 -11.54 -14.83
CA GLN A 192 -24.23 -12.64 -15.79
C GLN A 192 -22.83 -13.05 -16.22
N THR A 193 -22.60 -14.33 -16.47
CA THR A 193 -21.36 -14.84 -17.10
C THR A 193 -21.71 -15.52 -18.44
N PRO A 194 -20.88 -15.35 -19.49
CA PRO A 194 -21.09 -16.03 -20.76
C PRO A 194 -21.16 -17.56 -20.64
N PRO A 195 -21.95 -18.25 -21.49
CA PRO A 195 -21.98 -19.71 -21.57
C PRO A 195 -20.58 -20.29 -21.80
N ALA A 196 -20.28 -21.45 -21.22
CA ALA A 196 -18.95 -22.05 -21.23
C ALA A 196 -18.34 -22.24 -22.63
N ARG A 197 -19.16 -22.37 -23.69
CA ARG A 197 -18.71 -22.55 -25.08
C ARG A 197 -18.13 -21.29 -25.72
N ASP A 198 -18.54 -20.11 -25.25
CA ASP A 198 -18.13 -18.80 -25.79
C ASP A 198 -17.04 -18.14 -24.93
N ARG A 199 -16.51 -18.87 -23.93
CA ARG A 199 -15.40 -18.42 -23.11
C ARG A 199 -14.09 -18.54 -23.89
N HIS A 200 -13.38 -17.42 -24.05
CA HIS A 200 -12.05 -17.42 -24.65
C HIS A 200 -11.15 -18.42 -23.88
N PRO A 201 -10.38 -19.30 -24.53
CA PRO A 201 -9.61 -20.37 -23.87
C PRO A 201 -8.43 -19.89 -22.98
N SER A 202 -8.33 -18.60 -22.69
CA SER A 202 -7.30 -18.03 -21.83
C SER A 202 -7.86 -17.71 -20.44
N ARG A 203 -7.52 -18.56 -19.47
CA ARG A 203 -7.81 -18.53 -18.02
C ARG A 203 -9.21 -18.98 -17.61
N LYS A 204 -9.27 -20.12 -16.91
CA LYS A 204 -10.41 -20.49 -16.06
C LYS A 204 -10.73 -19.31 -15.12
N PRO A 205 -12.01 -18.95 -14.92
CA PRO A 205 -12.40 -18.01 -13.88
C PRO A 205 -11.84 -18.50 -12.54
N ARG A 206 -11.10 -17.64 -11.86
CA ARG A 206 -10.65 -17.89 -10.50
C ARG A 206 -11.90 -17.98 -9.62
N GLU A 207 -12.15 -19.15 -9.02
CA GLU A 207 -13.12 -19.25 -7.92
C GLU A 207 -12.67 -18.32 -6.81
N LEU A 208 -13.50 -17.32 -6.48
CA LEU A 208 -13.22 -16.36 -5.43
C LEU A 208 -13.68 -16.98 -4.10
N PRO A 209 -12.78 -17.19 -3.13
CA PRO A 209 -13.18 -17.56 -1.77
C PRO A 209 -14.17 -16.52 -1.21
N GLU A 210 -15.08 -16.93 -0.32
CA GLU A 210 -16.11 -16.02 0.22
C GLU A 210 -15.53 -14.75 0.89
N HIS A 211 -14.35 -14.84 1.51
CA HIS A 211 -13.65 -13.70 2.10
C HIS A 211 -13.02 -12.73 1.07
N SER A 212 -12.88 -13.13 -0.20
CA SER A 212 -12.37 -12.29 -1.29
C SER A 212 -13.47 -11.51 -2.02
N LEU A 213 -14.73 -11.66 -1.60
CA LEU A 213 -15.88 -11.07 -2.28
C LEU A 213 -16.12 -9.61 -1.91
N ILE A 214 -15.60 -9.16 -0.78
CA ILE A 214 -15.52 -7.75 -0.45
C ILE A 214 -14.05 -7.41 -0.39
N LEU A 215 -13.66 -6.44 -1.21
CA LEU A 215 -12.35 -5.87 -1.10
C LEU A 215 -12.33 -4.89 0.05
N GLY A 216 -12.09 -5.48 1.24
CA GLY A 216 -11.12 -4.91 2.15
C GLY A 216 -9.78 -4.71 1.42
N LEU A 217 -8.87 -3.94 2.01
CA LEU A 217 -7.55 -3.70 1.42
C LEU A 217 -6.65 -4.94 1.37
N ASP A 218 -7.24 -6.13 1.48
CA ASP A 218 -6.62 -7.44 1.51
C ASP A 218 -6.12 -7.89 0.12
N LEU A 219 -6.42 -7.15 -0.96
CA LEU A 219 -5.67 -7.28 -2.24
C LEU A 219 -4.36 -6.50 -2.28
N ILE A 220 -4.15 -5.61 -1.31
CA ILE A 220 -2.86 -4.93 -1.13
C ILE A 220 -1.92 -5.82 -0.32
N ASP A 221 -2.48 -6.76 0.46
CA ASP A 221 -1.82 -7.92 1.06
C ASP A 221 -1.79 -9.12 0.10
N ASP A 222 -1.19 -8.94 -1.09
CA ASP A 222 -1.08 -10.01 -2.09
C ASP A 222 -0.12 -11.13 -1.59
N GLU A 223 -0.60 -11.97 -0.66
CA GLU A 223 -0.05 -13.25 -0.20
C GLU A 223 -0.43 -14.40 -1.15
N ARG A 224 -0.61 -14.10 -2.44
CA ARG A 224 -0.94 -15.14 -3.42
C ARG A 224 0.32 -15.86 -3.86
N ASP A 225 0.44 -17.06 -3.33
CA ASP A 225 1.40 -18.07 -3.75
C ASP A 225 1.18 -18.49 -5.21
N PHE A 226 2.16 -18.20 -6.07
CA PHE A 226 2.26 -18.78 -7.42
C PHE A 226 3.14 -20.05 -7.44
N SER A 227 3.66 -20.50 -6.30
CA SER A 227 4.48 -21.72 -6.22
C SER A 227 3.66 -23.01 -6.33
N SER A 228 2.34 -22.98 -6.08
CA SER A 228 1.45 -24.13 -6.31
C SER A 228 1.13 -24.42 -7.78
N GLN A 229 1.65 -23.64 -8.74
CA GLN A 229 1.75 -24.04 -10.17
C GLN A 229 3.15 -24.51 -10.57
N VAL A 230 4.02 -24.77 -9.59
CA VAL A 230 5.14 -25.65 -9.80
C VAL A 230 4.61 -27.07 -9.61
N GLU A 231 4.30 -27.73 -10.73
CA GLU A 231 4.16 -29.18 -10.73
C GLU A 231 5.38 -29.77 -10.02
N ASP A 232 5.08 -30.64 -9.07
CA ASP A 232 6.00 -31.48 -8.32
C ASP A 232 7.19 -31.93 -9.19
N PHE A 233 8.35 -31.31 -8.98
CA PHE A 233 9.60 -31.69 -9.66
C PHE A 233 10.14 -33.06 -9.19
N SER A 234 9.41 -33.81 -8.36
CA SER A 234 9.81 -35.16 -7.93
C SER A 234 9.68 -36.24 -9.02
N GLN A 235 9.18 -35.89 -10.21
CA GLN A 235 8.97 -36.85 -11.32
C GLN A 235 9.68 -36.48 -12.64
N MET A 236 10.56 -35.47 -12.68
CA MET A 236 11.42 -35.27 -13.86
C MET A 236 12.64 -36.18 -13.76
N SER A 237 12.67 -37.22 -14.60
CA SER A 237 13.86 -38.05 -14.81
C SER A 237 15.00 -37.23 -15.43
N ASP A 238 16.23 -37.53 -15.02
CA ASP A 238 17.53 -36.89 -15.34
C ASP A 238 17.92 -36.78 -16.83
N VAL A 239 17.03 -36.36 -17.74
CA VAL A 239 17.34 -36.32 -19.19
C VAL A 239 17.08 -34.96 -19.86
N ASP A 240 16.43 -33.98 -19.23
CA ASP A 240 16.12 -32.69 -19.88
C ASP A 240 16.91 -31.47 -19.36
N VAL A 241 17.97 -31.67 -18.56
CA VAL A 241 18.86 -30.58 -18.10
C VAL A 241 20.18 -30.51 -18.90
N GLU A 242 20.53 -31.54 -19.68
CA GLU A 242 21.73 -31.58 -20.52
C GLU A 242 21.50 -31.09 -21.97
N VAL A 243 20.91 -29.92 -22.16
CA VAL A 243 21.06 -29.16 -23.44
C VAL A 243 21.40 -27.68 -23.21
N ILE A 244 21.39 -27.20 -21.95
CA ILE A 244 21.65 -25.78 -21.65
C ILE A 244 23.08 -25.51 -21.15
N GLU A 245 23.85 -26.52 -20.74
CA GLU A 245 25.18 -26.29 -20.10
C GLU A 245 26.38 -26.99 -20.76
N ALA A 246 26.26 -27.48 -21.98
CA ALA A 246 27.37 -28.17 -22.67
C ALA A 246 28.09 -27.29 -23.72
N THR A 247 28.72 -26.19 -23.30
CA THR A 247 30.02 -25.77 -23.90
C THR A 247 30.86 -24.86 -23.00
N LEU A 248 31.03 -25.18 -21.71
CA LEU A 248 32.12 -24.60 -20.91
C LEU A 248 32.80 -25.69 -20.08
N VAL A 249 33.94 -26.17 -20.57
CA VAL A 249 34.84 -27.07 -19.83
C VAL A 249 35.59 -26.27 -18.75
N PRO A 250 35.88 -26.85 -17.56
CA PRO A 250 36.04 -26.07 -16.35
C PRO A 250 37.48 -25.91 -15.83
N SER A 251 37.64 -24.82 -15.07
CA SER A 251 38.45 -24.67 -13.84
C SER A 251 39.98 -24.54 -13.90
N ARG A 252 40.49 -23.43 -13.33
CA ARG A 252 41.35 -23.46 -12.13
C ARG A 252 41.50 -22.08 -11.43
N ARG A 253 41.08 -22.06 -10.15
CA ARG A 253 41.40 -21.20 -8.97
C ARG A 253 41.69 -19.69 -9.17
N PRO A 254 40.99 -18.78 -8.45
CA PRO A 254 41.40 -17.39 -8.34
C PRO A 254 42.15 -17.09 -7.03
N ASP A 255 43.18 -16.26 -7.14
CA ASP A 255 43.55 -15.23 -6.17
C ASP A 255 44.10 -14.03 -6.98
N PRO A 256 44.10 -12.79 -6.45
CA PRO A 256 42.98 -11.86 -6.60
C PRO A 256 43.35 -10.70 -7.53
N GLY A 257 42.41 -10.29 -8.38
CA GLY A 257 42.55 -9.03 -9.12
C GLY A 257 41.89 -9.07 -10.49
N ILE A 258 41.07 -8.04 -10.73
CA ILE A 258 40.55 -7.60 -12.03
C ILE A 258 39.41 -8.47 -12.59
N SER A 259 38.19 -7.93 -12.50
CA SER A 259 36.99 -8.48 -13.12
C SER A 259 37.09 -8.38 -14.64
N LEU A 260 36.85 -9.50 -15.30
CA LEU A 260 36.86 -9.70 -16.74
C LEU A 260 35.65 -9.01 -17.41
N LEU A 261 35.73 -7.69 -17.56
CA LEU A 261 34.80 -6.89 -18.36
C LEU A 261 35.47 -5.71 -19.10
N GLU A 262 36.80 -5.68 -19.19
CA GLU A 262 37.57 -4.61 -19.85
C GLU A 262 38.64 -5.11 -20.84
N ALA A 263 38.39 -6.22 -21.55
CA ALA A 263 39.36 -6.74 -22.51
C ALA A 263 38.76 -7.14 -23.86
N ILE A 264 37.99 -6.24 -24.50
CA ILE A 264 37.80 -6.27 -25.96
C ILE A 264 37.79 -4.83 -26.50
N GLU A 265 38.93 -4.16 -26.37
CA GLU A 265 39.33 -3.10 -27.29
C GLU A 265 40.80 -3.32 -27.61
N SER A 266 41.10 -4.04 -28.69
CA SER A 266 42.24 -3.81 -29.60
C SER A 266 42.44 -4.97 -30.57
N GLU A 267 43.02 -4.59 -31.72
CA GLU A 267 43.55 -5.43 -32.80
C GLU A 267 42.50 -5.99 -33.76
N GLY A 268 42.60 -5.84 -35.08
CA GLY A 268 43.70 -5.42 -35.94
C GLY A 268 43.41 -6.06 -37.31
N GLN A 269 43.49 -5.28 -38.38
CA GLN A 269 43.17 -5.72 -39.74
C GLN A 269 44.03 -6.91 -40.22
N ASP A 270 43.41 -7.87 -40.90
CA ASP A 270 44.07 -8.66 -41.95
C ASP A 270 43.14 -8.80 -43.17
N PRO A 271 43.48 -8.22 -44.33
CA PRO A 271 42.67 -8.27 -45.54
C PRO A 271 43.14 -9.40 -46.46
N SER A 272 42.64 -10.61 -46.29
CA SER A 272 42.61 -11.58 -47.39
C SER A 272 41.59 -12.69 -47.13
N LEU A 273 40.53 -12.70 -47.95
CA LEU A 273 39.90 -13.87 -48.59
C LEU A 273 38.56 -13.42 -49.18
N ILE A 274 38.61 -13.07 -50.46
CA ILE A 274 37.45 -12.77 -51.30
C ILE A 274 36.95 -14.10 -51.87
N GLY A 275 35.65 -14.38 -51.77
CA GLY A 275 35.08 -15.55 -52.44
C GLY A 275 33.55 -15.69 -52.36
N ALA A 276 32.88 -15.18 -53.40
CA ALA A 276 31.55 -15.52 -53.90
C ALA A 276 30.30 -15.16 -53.06
N GLY A 277 29.42 -14.37 -53.68
CA GLY A 277 28.27 -13.74 -53.05
C GLY A 277 27.02 -14.62 -52.91
N MET A 278 26.19 -14.19 -51.95
CA MET A 278 24.78 -14.50 -51.79
C MET A 278 24.06 -13.21 -51.33
N PRO A 279 22.77 -13.03 -51.70
CA PRO A 279 22.13 -11.72 -51.76
C PRO A 279 21.62 -11.24 -50.40
N GLY A 280 21.78 -9.94 -50.15
CA GLY A 280 20.98 -9.15 -49.21
C GLY A 280 21.03 -9.61 -47.75
N ASN A 281 21.88 -8.98 -46.95
CA ASN A 281 21.70 -8.94 -45.49
C ASN A 281 20.30 -8.35 -45.19
N ALA A 282 19.32 -9.23 -44.98
CA ALA A 282 18.22 -8.91 -44.10
C ALA A 282 18.86 -8.62 -42.74
N VAL A 283 18.74 -7.39 -42.27
CA VAL A 283 19.08 -7.01 -40.90
C VAL A 283 18.30 -7.97 -40.01
N LEU A 284 18.99 -8.93 -39.38
CA LEU A 284 18.41 -9.73 -38.31
C LEU A 284 17.90 -8.73 -37.27
N ALA A 285 16.57 -8.67 -37.09
CA ALA A 285 16.00 -7.87 -36.02
C ALA A 285 16.60 -8.35 -34.69
N ASP A 286 17.15 -7.44 -33.90
CA ASP A 286 17.64 -7.75 -32.57
C ASP A 286 16.57 -8.52 -31.79
N ALA A 287 16.98 -9.60 -31.11
CA ALA A 287 16.06 -10.39 -30.30
C ALA A 287 15.36 -9.50 -29.26
N PRO A 288 14.06 -9.71 -28.99
CA PRO A 288 13.31 -8.88 -28.04
C PRO A 288 13.93 -8.98 -26.64
N LYS A 289 14.16 -7.83 -25.99
CA LYS A 289 14.77 -7.71 -24.66
C LYS A 289 13.72 -7.53 -23.56
N LEU A 290 12.56 -6.98 -23.89
CA LEU A 290 11.47 -6.66 -22.95
C LEU A 290 10.18 -7.44 -23.25
N LYS A 291 9.87 -7.63 -24.53
CA LYS A 291 8.71 -8.35 -25.05
C LYS A 291 8.92 -9.86 -25.04
N ILE A 292 9.36 -10.38 -23.89
CA ILE A 292 9.63 -11.80 -23.64
C ILE A 292 8.49 -12.36 -22.77
N PRO A 293 7.61 -13.22 -23.32
CA PRO A 293 6.56 -13.86 -22.54
C PRO A 293 7.15 -14.72 -21.40
N GLY A 294 6.49 -14.75 -20.24
CA GLY A 294 6.91 -15.62 -19.13
C GLY A 294 8.13 -15.14 -18.34
N LEU A 295 8.66 -13.94 -18.62
CA LEU A 295 9.75 -13.33 -17.86
C LEU A 295 9.39 -13.13 -16.37
N ILE A 296 10.38 -13.16 -15.48
CA ILE A 296 10.21 -12.93 -14.03
C ILE A 296 10.93 -11.62 -13.67
N ALA A 297 10.17 -10.56 -13.38
CA ALA A 297 10.72 -9.31 -12.84
C ALA A 297 9.65 -8.48 -12.15
N GLU A 298 9.68 -8.50 -10.82
CA GLU A 298 8.73 -7.78 -9.97
C GLU A 298 9.15 -6.32 -9.74
N TYR A 299 10.47 -6.05 -9.76
CA TYR A 299 11.06 -4.72 -9.55
C TYR A 299 11.73 -4.26 -10.85
N VAL A 300 11.13 -3.31 -11.55
CA VAL A 300 11.61 -2.82 -12.85
C VAL A 300 12.14 -1.40 -12.71
N ILE A 301 13.39 -1.18 -13.11
CA ILE A 301 13.99 0.16 -13.20
C ILE A 301 13.92 0.61 -14.66
N VAL A 302 13.14 1.65 -14.94
CA VAL A 302 13.10 2.31 -16.25
C VAL A 302 14.11 3.45 -16.24
N THR A 303 15.06 3.43 -17.19
CA THR A 303 16.12 4.45 -17.27
C THR A 303 16.65 4.58 -18.70
N SER A 304 17.48 5.57 -18.99
CA SER A 304 18.16 5.69 -20.30
C SER A 304 19.45 4.89 -20.33
N SER A 305 19.94 4.59 -21.53
CA SER A 305 21.26 3.96 -21.72
C SER A 305 22.39 4.71 -21.00
N ALA A 306 22.36 6.04 -21.03
CA ALA A 306 23.35 6.92 -20.38
C ALA A 306 23.36 6.81 -18.84
N LEU A 307 22.25 6.42 -18.21
CA LEU A 307 22.11 6.29 -16.76
C LEU A 307 22.14 4.83 -16.28
N SER A 308 22.22 3.86 -17.18
CA SER A 308 22.11 2.43 -16.87
C SER A 308 23.16 1.95 -15.86
N ALA A 309 24.41 2.38 -15.99
CA ALA A 309 25.47 2.02 -15.05
C ALA A 309 25.24 2.57 -13.63
N SER A 310 24.53 3.70 -13.50
CA SER A 310 24.27 4.34 -12.21
C SER A 310 23.24 3.59 -11.37
N VAL A 311 22.32 2.87 -12.00
CA VAL A 311 21.26 2.11 -11.28
C VAL A 311 21.67 0.69 -10.91
N GLU A 312 22.80 0.21 -11.43
CA GLU A 312 23.26 -1.16 -11.24
C GLU A 312 23.42 -1.58 -9.77
N PRO A 313 23.93 -0.75 -8.83
CA PRO A 313 23.97 -1.11 -7.42
C PRO A 313 22.58 -1.46 -6.84
N LEU A 314 21.56 -0.69 -7.22
CA LEU A 314 20.19 -0.91 -6.77
C LEU A 314 19.57 -2.12 -7.45
N ARG A 315 19.75 -2.27 -8.78
CA ARG A 315 19.28 -3.46 -9.52
C ARG A 315 19.85 -4.74 -8.92
N SER A 316 21.16 -4.77 -8.68
CA SER A 316 21.86 -5.92 -8.07
C SER A 316 21.33 -6.23 -6.67
N ALA A 317 21.13 -5.22 -5.81
CA ALA A 317 20.58 -5.42 -4.47
C ALA A 317 19.11 -5.90 -4.46
N LYS A 318 18.37 -5.69 -5.56
CA LYS A 318 16.99 -6.14 -5.76
C LYS A 318 16.88 -7.40 -6.64
N SER A 319 18.02 -8.00 -6.99
CA SER A 319 18.08 -9.23 -7.79
C SER A 319 18.43 -10.40 -6.88
N GLY A 320 17.40 -11.12 -6.43
CA GLY A 320 17.51 -12.20 -5.47
C GLY A 320 16.32 -12.15 -4.51
N TRP A 321 15.90 -13.33 -4.03
CA TRP A 321 14.71 -13.45 -3.18
C TRP A 321 14.64 -12.35 -2.09
N PRO A 322 13.50 -11.65 -1.92
CA PRO A 322 12.20 -11.94 -2.53
C PRO A 322 11.95 -11.27 -3.89
N TYR A 323 12.83 -10.38 -4.37
CA TYR A 323 12.59 -9.60 -5.58
C TYR A 323 13.45 -10.04 -6.77
N TYR A 324 12.95 -9.79 -7.98
CA TYR A 324 13.71 -9.99 -9.21
C TYR A 324 13.80 -8.65 -9.95
N GLY A 325 14.99 -8.05 -9.90
CA GLY A 325 15.29 -6.73 -10.45
C GLY A 325 15.64 -6.78 -11.94
N LYS A 326 14.98 -5.96 -12.77
CA LYS A 326 15.32 -5.80 -14.19
C LYS A 326 15.44 -4.33 -14.57
N VAL A 327 16.44 -4.00 -15.39
CA VAL A 327 16.53 -2.68 -16.04
C VAL A 327 15.83 -2.75 -17.39
N ALA A 328 14.98 -1.76 -17.67
CA ALA A 328 14.34 -1.54 -18.96
C ALA A 328 14.79 -0.19 -19.52
N LEU A 329 15.53 -0.22 -20.63
CA LEU A 329 16.04 1.00 -21.23
C LEU A 329 14.95 1.71 -22.04
N THR A 330 14.88 3.03 -21.96
CA THR A 330 13.92 3.85 -22.72
C THR A 330 14.02 3.63 -24.23
N GLU A 331 15.21 3.32 -24.71
CA GLU A 331 15.55 3.05 -26.10
C GLU A 331 14.99 1.69 -26.55
N ASP A 332 15.12 0.67 -25.71
CA ASP A 332 14.51 -0.66 -25.94
C ASP A 332 12.98 -0.56 -25.89
N ILE A 333 12.43 0.20 -24.93
CA ILE A 333 10.98 0.45 -24.81
C ILE A 333 10.44 1.12 -26.08
N ARG A 334 11.10 2.17 -26.58
CA ARG A 334 10.68 2.85 -27.81
C ARG A 334 10.70 1.91 -29.03
N THR A 335 11.66 1.00 -29.08
CA THR A 335 11.83 0.06 -30.20
C THR A 335 10.76 -1.03 -30.16
N GLU A 336 10.50 -1.62 -29.00
CA GLU A 336 9.58 -2.76 -28.87
C GLU A 336 8.10 -2.38 -28.64
N PHE A 337 7.86 -1.17 -28.15
CA PHE A 337 6.54 -0.60 -27.84
C PHE A 337 6.37 0.81 -28.43
N PRO A 338 6.49 0.97 -29.76
CA PRO A 338 6.48 2.28 -30.39
C PRO A 338 5.12 3.00 -30.21
N SER A 339 5.19 4.28 -29.84
CA SER A 339 4.04 5.19 -29.77
C SER A 339 4.47 6.62 -30.12
N THR A 340 3.53 7.56 -30.19
CA THR A 340 3.77 8.97 -30.52
C THR A 340 4.64 9.69 -29.49
N SER A 341 4.64 9.23 -28.24
CA SER A 341 5.43 9.80 -27.16
C SER A 341 6.11 8.72 -26.32
N LEU A 342 7.20 9.08 -25.62
CA LEU A 342 7.89 8.15 -24.73
C LEU A 342 7.00 7.72 -23.54
N LYS A 343 6.19 8.63 -22.98
CA LYS A 343 5.26 8.26 -21.90
C LYS A 343 4.26 7.19 -22.35
N ASP A 344 3.73 7.29 -23.56
CA ASP A 344 2.76 6.31 -24.05
C ASP A 344 3.46 4.98 -24.37
N SER A 345 4.71 5.04 -24.84
CA SER A 345 5.55 3.84 -25.07
C SER A 345 5.84 3.09 -23.75
N ILE A 346 6.21 3.83 -22.69
CA ILE A 346 6.42 3.28 -21.34
C ILE A 346 5.11 2.69 -20.81
N LYS A 347 3.98 3.37 -21.00
CA LYS A 347 2.67 2.85 -20.57
C LYS A 347 2.34 1.53 -21.26
N LEU A 348 2.51 1.46 -22.58
CA LEU A 348 2.29 0.23 -23.35
C LEU A 348 3.21 -0.90 -22.89
N PHE A 349 4.49 -0.62 -22.65
CA PHE A 349 5.43 -1.60 -22.10
C PHE A 349 4.95 -2.15 -20.76
N ILE A 350 4.62 -1.28 -19.80
CA ILE A 350 4.18 -1.69 -18.46
C ILE A 350 2.90 -2.52 -18.56
N THR A 351 1.89 -2.05 -19.29
CA THR A 351 0.62 -2.79 -19.50
C THR A 351 0.88 -4.17 -20.11
N TRP A 352 1.75 -4.27 -21.11
CA TRP A 352 2.09 -5.54 -21.73
C TRP A 352 2.85 -6.47 -20.76
N ALA A 353 3.83 -5.96 -20.03
CA ALA A 353 4.60 -6.72 -19.04
C ALA A 353 3.68 -7.28 -17.94
N THR A 354 2.77 -6.46 -17.41
CA THR A 354 1.79 -6.88 -16.40
C THR A 354 0.89 -8.02 -16.90
N ALA A 355 0.55 -8.03 -18.20
CA ALA A 355 -0.31 -9.06 -18.78
C ALA A 355 0.44 -10.35 -19.20
N ASN A 356 1.72 -10.27 -19.56
CA ASN A 356 2.43 -11.34 -20.28
C ASN A 356 3.64 -11.93 -19.54
N TRP A 357 4.16 -11.28 -18.50
CA TRP A 357 5.26 -11.82 -17.68
C TRP A 357 4.73 -12.85 -16.68
N LYS A 358 5.56 -13.83 -16.32
CA LYS A 358 5.20 -14.86 -15.32
C LYS A 358 5.08 -14.26 -13.92
N VAL A 359 6.03 -13.38 -13.58
CA VAL A 359 5.94 -12.50 -12.41
C VAL A 359 5.92 -11.06 -12.93
N PRO A 360 4.75 -10.40 -12.92
CA PRO A 360 4.60 -9.06 -13.48
C PRO A 360 5.25 -8.00 -12.60
N PRO A 361 5.52 -6.79 -13.15
CA PRO A 361 6.00 -5.67 -12.37
C PRO A 361 5.01 -5.30 -11.27
N ARG A 362 5.49 -5.20 -10.02
CA ARG A 362 4.77 -4.61 -8.88
C ARG A 362 5.35 -3.25 -8.48
N PHE A 363 6.64 -3.05 -8.76
CA PHE A 363 7.35 -1.82 -8.49
C PHE A 363 8.06 -1.36 -9.76
N VAL A 364 7.74 -0.14 -10.20
CA VAL A 364 8.41 0.52 -11.31
C VAL A 364 9.15 1.75 -10.76
N VAL A 365 10.46 1.78 -10.92
CA VAL A 365 11.30 2.92 -10.55
C VAL A 365 11.75 3.65 -11.80
N LEU A 366 11.28 4.88 -11.96
CA LEU A 366 11.71 5.80 -13.02
C LEU A 366 13.01 6.47 -12.56
N ALA A 367 14.15 5.95 -13.02
CA ALA A 367 15.46 6.47 -12.68
C ALA A 367 15.91 7.48 -13.75
N GLY A 368 15.56 8.75 -13.52
CA GLY A 368 15.76 9.85 -14.45
C GLY A 368 14.80 11.01 -14.12
N ASP A 369 15.21 12.23 -14.44
CA ASP A 369 14.34 13.40 -14.33
C ASP A 369 13.30 13.46 -15.45
N THR A 370 12.46 14.50 -15.44
CA THR A 370 11.34 14.67 -16.36
C THR A 370 11.75 14.95 -17.81
N ASP A 371 12.98 15.42 -18.04
CA ASP A 371 13.60 15.61 -19.35
C ASP A 371 14.03 14.28 -20.00
N ILE A 372 14.39 13.28 -19.20
CA ILE A 372 14.75 11.92 -19.64
C ILE A 372 13.52 11.02 -19.70
N ILE A 373 12.72 11.02 -18.64
CA ILE A 373 11.52 10.18 -18.48
C ILE A 373 10.32 11.10 -18.21
N PRO A 374 9.49 11.41 -19.22
CA PRO A 374 8.42 12.38 -19.08
C PRO A 374 7.35 11.95 -18.09
N MET A 375 6.64 12.91 -17.50
CA MET A 375 5.41 12.69 -16.73
C MET A 375 4.19 12.83 -17.65
N HIS A 376 3.05 12.24 -17.27
CA HIS A 376 1.78 12.51 -17.94
C HIS A 376 1.16 13.80 -17.42
N ILE A 377 0.51 14.58 -18.29
CA ILE A 377 -0.24 15.77 -17.91
C ILE A 377 -1.72 15.43 -17.92
N TYR A 378 -2.32 15.31 -16.74
CA TYR A 378 -3.76 15.23 -16.59
C TYR A 378 -4.36 16.62 -16.77
N VAL A 379 -5.47 16.72 -17.52
CA VAL A 379 -6.26 17.95 -17.62
C VAL A 379 -7.62 17.68 -16.99
N GLN A 380 -7.85 18.20 -15.79
CA GLN A 380 -9.11 18.05 -15.06
C GLN A 380 -9.52 19.41 -14.50
N ASN A 381 -10.83 19.71 -14.50
CA ASN A 381 -11.40 20.96 -13.97
C ASN A 381 -10.73 22.26 -14.49
N GLY A 382 -10.20 22.24 -15.72
CA GLY A 382 -9.52 23.40 -16.32
C GLY A 382 -8.07 23.60 -15.87
N GLU A 383 -7.51 22.69 -15.07
CA GLU A 383 -6.14 22.72 -14.59
C GLU A 383 -5.30 21.58 -15.16
N SER A 384 -3.98 21.66 -15.02
CA SER A 384 -3.03 20.68 -15.55
C SER A 384 -2.07 20.16 -14.48
N TYR A 385 -2.01 18.84 -14.33
CA TYR A 385 -1.24 18.15 -13.30
C TYR A 385 -0.23 17.17 -13.91
N ALA A 386 1.07 17.40 -13.68
CA ALA A 386 2.09 16.43 -14.02
C ALA A 386 2.08 15.27 -13.02
N SER A 387 2.05 14.03 -13.52
CA SER A 387 1.91 12.84 -12.69
C SER A 387 2.52 11.58 -13.30
N ASP A 388 3.19 10.79 -12.46
CA ASP A 388 3.62 9.42 -12.74
C ASP A 388 2.54 8.39 -12.40
N HIS A 389 1.43 8.80 -11.78
CA HIS A 389 0.28 7.93 -11.52
C HIS A 389 -0.29 7.32 -12.82
N TYR A 390 -0.14 8.02 -13.94
CA TYR A 390 -0.49 7.51 -15.26
C TYR A 390 0.18 6.17 -15.59
N TYR A 391 1.42 5.94 -15.15
CA TYR A 391 2.09 4.67 -15.35
C TYR A 391 1.55 3.56 -14.43
N ALA A 392 1.08 3.94 -13.23
CA ALA A 392 0.56 3.03 -12.20
C ALA A 392 -0.87 2.55 -12.46
N ASP A 393 -1.71 3.40 -13.08
CA ASP A 393 -3.14 3.14 -13.36
C ASP A 393 -3.31 2.44 -14.73
N ILE A 394 -3.12 1.12 -14.76
CA ILE A 394 -3.14 0.28 -15.96
C ILE A 394 -4.53 0.21 -16.58
N SER A 395 -5.57 0.12 -15.77
CA SER A 395 -6.95 -0.02 -16.23
C SER A 395 -7.61 1.32 -16.62
N GLY A 396 -7.04 2.46 -16.18
CA GLY A 396 -7.56 3.79 -16.46
C GLY A 396 -8.70 4.20 -15.53
N ASP A 397 -8.78 3.62 -14.33
CA ASP A 397 -9.88 3.81 -13.38
C ASP A 397 -9.50 4.56 -12.10
N LEU A 398 -8.28 5.13 -12.08
CA LEU A 398 -7.57 5.82 -10.99
C LEU A 398 -7.05 4.92 -9.86
N VAL A 399 -7.37 3.62 -9.84
CA VAL A 399 -6.80 2.70 -8.85
C VAL A 399 -5.44 2.20 -9.36
N PRO A 400 -4.33 2.43 -8.64
CA PRO A 400 -3.02 1.97 -9.10
C PRO A 400 -2.87 0.45 -8.90
N GLU A 401 -2.64 -0.31 -9.98
CA GLU A 401 -2.38 -1.76 -9.88
C GLU A 401 -0.94 -2.08 -9.45
N LEU A 402 0.00 -1.17 -9.72
CA LEU A 402 1.39 -1.25 -9.29
C LEU A 402 1.86 0.08 -8.71
N THR A 403 3.01 0.08 -8.05
CA THR A 403 3.60 1.30 -7.52
C THR A 403 4.64 1.85 -8.48
N VAL A 404 4.54 3.15 -8.77
CA VAL A 404 5.56 3.90 -9.50
C VAL A 404 6.25 4.86 -8.54
N SER A 405 7.58 4.85 -8.56
CA SER A 405 8.42 5.81 -7.84
C SER A 405 9.43 6.45 -8.80
N ARG A 406 9.89 7.66 -8.52
CA ARG A 406 10.90 8.36 -9.31
C ARG A 406 12.18 8.68 -8.53
N LEU A 407 13.33 8.56 -9.19
CA LEU A 407 14.61 9.15 -8.75
C LEU A 407 14.90 10.35 -9.66
N PRO A 408 14.48 11.57 -9.27
CA PRO A 408 14.45 12.73 -10.17
C PRO A 408 15.84 13.37 -10.28
N THR A 409 16.68 12.85 -11.15
CA THR A 409 17.95 13.48 -11.52
C THR A 409 18.43 12.97 -12.88
N SER A 410 19.02 13.88 -13.65
CA SER A 410 19.67 13.58 -14.93
C SER A 410 21.19 13.46 -14.82
N ASP A 411 21.75 13.68 -13.61
CA ASP A 411 23.18 13.53 -13.34
C ASP A 411 23.54 12.10 -12.91
N ALA A 412 24.38 11.45 -13.71
CA ALA A 412 24.76 10.04 -13.50
C ALA A 412 25.46 9.80 -12.15
N ALA A 413 26.29 10.73 -11.69
CA ALA A 413 27.01 10.59 -10.42
C ALA A 413 26.08 10.72 -9.21
N THR A 414 25.16 11.70 -9.26
CA THR A 414 24.11 11.89 -8.24
C THR A 414 23.19 10.67 -8.19
N LEU A 415 22.74 10.17 -9.34
CA LEU A 415 21.90 8.97 -9.40
C LEU A 415 22.58 7.75 -8.77
N LYS A 416 23.85 7.51 -9.11
CA LYS A 416 24.62 6.40 -8.53
C LYS A 416 24.72 6.52 -7.01
N SER A 417 25.02 7.71 -6.52
CA SER A 417 25.11 8.01 -5.08
C SER A 417 23.77 7.82 -4.34
N ILE A 418 22.64 8.15 -4.99
CA ILE A 418 21.30 7.84 -4.48
C ILE A 418 21.13 6.32 -4.39
N CYS A 419 21.34 5.58 -5.48
CA CYS A 419 21.18 4.12 -5.51
C CYS A 419 22.01 3.41 -4.44
N GLU A 420 23.30 3.74 -4.30
CA GLU A 420 24.17 3.19 -3.25
C GLU A 420 23.69 3.54 -1.84
N HIS A 421 23.07 4.70 -1.65
CA HIS A 421 22.50 5.08 -0.36
C HIS A 421 21.23 4.30 -0.02
N LEU A 422 20.35 4.09 -0.99
CA LEU A 422 19.13 3.29 -0.81
C LEU A 422 19.47 1.83 -0.49
N VAL A 423 20.51 1.26 -1.11
CA VAL A 423 21.03 -0.07 -0.75
C VAL A 423 21.54 -0.08 0.69
N ARG A 424 22.32 0.94 1.09
CA ARG A 424 22.81 1.08 2.46
C ARG A 424 21.68 1.20 3.48
N TYR A 425 20.59 1.90 3.17
CA TYR A 425 19.42 1.96 4.05
C TYR A 425 18.93 0.55 4.42
N GLY A 426 18.79 -0.35 3.43
CA GLY A 426 18.38 -1.74 3.68
C GLY A 426 19.32 -2.49 4.64
N LEU A 427 20.63 -2.23 4.55
CA LEU A 427 21.65 -2.85 5.41
C LEU A 427 21.65 -2.26 6.83
N TYR A 428 21.65 -0.94 6.97
CA TYR A 428 21.73 -0.25 8.28
C TYR A 428 20.41 -0.24 9.04
N ARG A 429 19.28 -0.37 8.34
CA ARG A 429 17.97 -0.56 8.94
C ARG A 429 17.89 -1.88 9.71
N GLY A 430 18.78 -2.83 9.42
CA GLY A 430 19.01 -4.05 10.18
C GLY A 430 19.12 -3.85 11.69
N GLY A 431 18.00 -3.85 12.41
CA GLY A 431 17.92 -4.51 13.70
C GLY A 431 17.36 -3.76 14.91
N ASP A 432 16.51 -2.74 14.77
CA ASP A 432 15.80 -2.23 15.95
C ASP A 432 14.52 -1.48 15.60
N TRP A 433 13.34 -2.07 15.83
CA TRP A 433 12.05 -1.35 15.81
C TRP A 433 11.86 -0.51 17.09
N GLY A 434 12.96 0.08 17.54
CA GLY A 434 13.22 0.84 18.76
C GLY A 434 14.38 1.81 18.51
N GLY A 435 14.45 2.91 19.27
CA GLY A 435 15.22 4.08 18.86
C GLY A 435 14.50 4.87 17.76
N TRP A 436 15.20 5.29 16.70
CA TRP A 436 14.64 6.16 15.65
C TRP A 436 13.56 5.49 14.79
N GLN A 437 13.60 4.15 14.63
CA GLN A 437 12.61 3.39 13.86
C GLN A 437 11.25 3.28 14.57
N ASN A 438 11.16 3.70 15.84
CA ASN A 438 9.90 3.79 16.56
C ASN A 438 9.34 5.21 16.62
N GLN A 439 10.02 6.19 15.99
CA GLN A 439 9.69 7.60 16.10
C GLN A 439 8.96 8.10 14.86
N VAL A 440 7.82 8.76 15.08
CA VAL A 440 7.05 9.45 14.03
C VAL A 440 6.99 10.92 14.38
N MET A 441 7.55 11.78 13.52
CA MET A 441 7.39 13.23 13.66
C MET A 441 6.13 13.69 12.96
N LEU A 442 5.26 14.41 13.70
CA LEU A 442 4.10 15.10 13.16
C LEU A 442 4.35 16.62 13.21
N CYS A 443 4.69 17.21 12.08
CA CYS A 443 4.92 18.64 11.92
C CYS A 443 3.70 19.30 11.29
N ALA A 444 3.19 20.36 11.92
CA ALA A 444 1.97 21.04 11.46
C ALA A 444 2.16 22.54 11.34
N TYR A 445 1.57 23.16 10.32
CA TYR A 445 1.39 24.61 10.27
C TYR A 445 0.46 25.08 11.40
N ALA A 446 0.61 26.34 11.85
CA ALA A 446 -0.10 26.91 12.99
C ALA A 446 -1.58 27.20 12.66
N SER A 447 -2.40 26.16 12.59
CA SER A 447 -3.84 26.20 12.35
C SER A 447 -4.51 24.94 12.89
N SER A 448 -5.70 25.10 13.50
CA SER A 448 -6.46 23.98 14.08
C SER A 448 -6.79 22.90 13.05
N THR A 449 -6.99 23.25 11.77
CA THR A 449 -7.27 22.27 10.71
C THR A 449 -6.12 21.27 10.52
N TYR A 450 -4.87 21.75 10.52
CA TYR A 450 -3.70 20.89 10.31
C TYR A 450 -3.27 20.18 11.60
N GLU A 451 -3.37 20.87 12.74
CA GLU A 451 -3.09 20.31 14.06
C GLU A 451 -4.07 19.17 14.40
N THR A 452 -5.37 19.35 14.15
CA THR A 452 -6.39 18.30 14.36
C THR A 452 -6.12 17.07 13.51
N THR A 453 -5.70 17.24 12.25
CA THR A 453 -5.34 16.11 11.38
C THR A 453 -4.16 15.33 11.95
N CYS A 454 -3.15 16.02 12.48
CA CYS A 454 -2.02 15.37 13.15
C CYS A 454 -2.43 14.70 14.47
N ASP A 455 -3.33 15.30 15.25
CA ASP A 455 -3.85 14.72 16.48
C ASP A 455 -4.68 13.45 16.22
N ASP A 456 -5.48 13.43 15.14
CA ASP A 456 -6.20 12.22 14.69
C ASP A 456 -5.21 11.10 14.31
N ILE A 457 -4.12 11.43 13.61
CA ILE A 457 -3.05 10.47 13.28
C ILE A 457 -2.37 9.95 14.55
N GLU A 458 -2.00 10.83 15.49
CA GLU A 458 -1.42 10.43 16.77
C GLU A 458 -2.34 9.47 17.52
N ALA A 459 -3.64 9.78 17.62
CA ALA A 459 -4.60 8.95 18.33
C ALA A 459 -4.62 7.51 17.78
N LYS A 460 -4.44 7.33 16.47
CA LYS A 460 -4.36 6.02 15.81
C LYS A 460 -3.05 5.29 16.12
N ILE A 461 -1.91 5.99 16.10
CA ILE A 461 -0.59 5.34 16.08
C ILE A 461 0.14 5.30 17.43
N LYS A 462 -0.29 6.08 18.43
CA LYS A 462 0.41 6.23 19.73
C LYS A 462 0.53 4.94 20.55
N SER A 463 -0.29 3.93 20.25
CA SER A 463 -0.19 2.60 20.87
C SER A 463 0.97 1.77 20.31
N CYS A 464 1.47 2.12 19.12
CA CYS A 464 2.53 1.40 18.40
C CYS A 464 3.81 2.21 18.23
N TYR A 465 3.71 3.53 18.13
CA TYR A 465 4.83 4.43 17.84
C TYR A 465 5.01 5.53 18.88
N GLN A 466 6.25 5.99 19.07
CA GLN A 466 6.55 7.23 19.76
C GLN A 466 6.32 8.42 18.84
N VAL A 467 5.30 9.22 19.15
CA VAL A 467 4.94 10.40 18.35
C VAL A 467 5.63 11.65 18.88
N ILE A 468 6.28 12.40 18.00
CA ILE A 468 6.95 13.68 18.30
C ILE A 468 6.21 14.80 17.58
N LYS A 469 5.49 15.64 18.32
CA LYS A 469 4.78 16.80 17.75
C LYS A 469 5.71 17.99 17.54
N ARG A 470 5.64 18.59 16.35
CA ARG A 470 6.35 19.80 15.93
C ARG A 470 5.36 20.80 15.30
N TYR A 471 4.41 21.26 16.11
CA TYR A 471 3.41 22.23 15.65
C TYR A 471 4.03 23.63 15.65
N ALA A 472 3.84 24.38 14.56
CA ALA A 472 4.48 25.66 14.33
C ALA A 472 4.12 26.72 15.38
N LYS A 473 2.98 26.56 16.07
CA LYS A 473 2.56 27.41 17.19
C LYS A 473 3.52 27.32 18.39
N ASN A 474 4.16 26.18 18.59
CA ASN A 474 4.90 25.84 19.81
C ASN A 474 6.37 25.45 19.57
N THR A 475 6.81 25.36 18.32
CA THR A 475 8.14 24.83 17.97
C THR A 475 8.82 25.70 16.92
N SER A 476 10.14 25.75 16.96
CA SER A 476 10.97 26.47 15.99
C SER A 476 11.45 25.56 14.86
N LYS A 477 11.98 26.16 13.79
CA LYS A 477 12.68 25.42 12.72
C LYS A 477 13.86 24.59 13.26
N ALA A 478 14.57 25.11 14.26
CA ALA A 478 15.70 24.40 14.87
C ALA A 478 15.25 23.11 15.57
N ASP A 479 14.05 23.09 16.15
CA ASP A 479 13.48 21.88 16.77
C ASP A 479 13.16 20.81 15.72
N VAL A 480 12.65 21.22 14.55
CA VAL A 480 12.39 20.32 13.41
C VAL A 480 13.71 19.77 12.86
N LEU A 481 14.71 20.62 12.61
CA LEU A 481 16.04 20.19 12.17
C LEU A 481 16.68 19.21 13.16
N LYS A 482 16.58 19.51 14.46
CA LYS A 482 17.09 18.63 15.51
C LYS A 482 16.40 17.27 15.47
N THR A 483 15.07 17.23 15.42
CA THR A 483 14.32 15.96 15.35
C THR A 483 14.66 15.16 14.09
N MET A 484 14.81 15.82 12.94
CA MET A 484 15.22 15.14 11.70
C MET A 484 16.64 14.56 11.81
N ASN A 485 17.57 15.29 12.45
CA ASN A 485 18.96 14.83 12.66
C ASN A 485 19.06 13.70 13.70
N ASP A 486 18.23 13.74 14.74
CA ASP A 486 18.08 12.65 15.71
C ASP A 486 17.47 11.38 15.06
N SER A 487 16.98 11.52 13.83
CA SER A 487 16.37 10.51 12.97
C SER A 487 14.97 10.10 13.45
N VAL A 488 14.05 9.99 12.49
CA VAL A 488 12.70 9.47 12.68
C VAL A 488 12.38 8.49 11.56
N LEU A 489 11.45 7.58 11.76
CA LEU A 489 10.99 6.66 10.72
C LEU A 489 10.14 7.39 9.69
N PHE A 490 9.18 8.17 10.19
CA PHE A 490 8.31 9.04 9.39
C PHE A 490 8.51 10.50 9.77
N SER A 491 8.62 11.34 8.76
CA SER A 491 8.52 12.79 8.89
C SER A 491 7.28 13.26 8.15
N VAL A 492 6.22 13.57 8.87
CA VAL A 492 4.96 14.06 8.32
C VAL A 492 4.93 15.57 8.43
N TYR A 493 4.68 16.24 7.32
CA TYR A 493 4.35 17.66 7.30
C TYR A 493 2.93 17.86 6.77
N ARG A 494 2.10 18.56 7.54
CA ARG A 494 0.76 19.00 7.14
C ARG A 494 0.65 20.52 7.30
N GLY A 495 0.41 21.23 6.19
CA GLY A 495 0.34 22.69 6.19
C GLY A 495 0.48 23.23 4.78
N HIS A 496 0.85 24.51 4.63
CA HIS A 496 1.11 25.12 3.32
C HIS A 496 2.45 24.69 2.73
N GLY A 497 2.55 24.62 1.42
CA GLY A 497 3.79 24.32 0.71
C GLY A 497 4.06 25.28 -0.44
N SER A 498 5.33 25.41 -0.80
CA SER A 498 5.78 25.95 -2.08
C SER A 498 6.65 24.89 -2.78
N LYS A 499 7.10 25.15 -4.01
CA LYS A 499 8.04 24.25 -4.69
C LYS A 499 9.28 23.90 -3.85
N THR A 500 9.76 24.85 -3.04
CA THR A 500 11.06 24.75 -2.35
C THR A 500 10.96 24.71 -0.83
N ALA A 501 9.76 24.70 -0.24
CA ALA A 501 9.60 24.76 1.21
C ALA A 501 8.30 24.16 1.75
N TRP A 502 8.38 23.71 3.00
CA TRP A 502 7.27 23.69 3.95
C TRP A 502 7.02 25.12 4.42
N SER A 503 5.92 25.73 4.00
CA SER A 503 5.62 27.15 4.22
C SER A 503 5.03 27.41 5.62
N ALA A 504 5.75 27.00 6.66
CA ALA A 504 5.45 27.29 8.06
C ALA A 504 6.62 28.03 8.72
N THR A 505 6.37 28.70 9.84
CA THR A 505 7.43 29.37 10.64
C THR A 505 8.53 28.40 11.12
N ASN A 506 8.18 27.13 11.33
CA ASN A 506 9.11 26.05 11.66
C ASN A 506 9.46 25.13 10.47
N GLY A 507 8.95 25.42 9.28
CA GLY A 507 9.08 24.56 8.10
C GLY A 507 10.49 24.57 7.49
N LEU A 508 10.86 23.46 6.83
CA LEU A 508 12.13 23.32 6.14
C LEU A 508 12.04 23.82 4.71
N ASN A 509 13.13 24.38 4.19
CA ASN A 509 13.31 24.62 2.76
C ASN A 509 14.40 23.71 2.16
N ALA A 510 14.59 23.73 0.84
CA ALA A 510 15.58 22.91 0.14
C ALA A 510 17.02 23.09 0.68
N SER A 511 17.41 24.30 1.10
CA SER A 511 18.73 24.55 1.71
C SER A 511 18.86 23.97 3.13
N ASP A 512 17.80 24.03 3.93
CA ASP A 512 17.73 23.40 5.25
C ASP A 512 17.89 21.88 5.10
N VAL A 513 17.21 21.28 4.11
CA VAL A 513 17.32 19.85 3.79
C VAL A 513 18.77 19.48 3.44
N ALA A 514 19.46 20.27 2.63
CA ALA A 514 20.86 20.03 2.29
C ALA A 514 21.78 20.00 3.52
N SER A 515 21.43 20.72 4.59
CA SER A 515 22.18 20.79 5.85
C SER A 515 21.90 19.65 6.85
N LEU A 516 20.87 18.83 6.61
CA LEU A 516 20.52 17.71 7.49
C LEU A 516 21.70 16.73 7.61
N ASN A 517 21.85 16.13 8.80
CA ASN A 517 22.88 15.15 9.12
C ASN A 517 22.29 13.85 9.70
N ASN A 518 21.18 13.40 9.13
CA ASN A 518 20.51 12.14 9.48
C ASN A 518 21.19 10.86 8.94
N LEU A 519 22.42 11.01 8.40
CA LEU A 519 23.33 9.93 8.00
C LEU A 519 22.65 8.79 7.21
N THR A 520 22.77 7.55 7.68
CA THR A 520 22.21 6.33 7.07
C THR A 520 20.82 5.98 7.59
N ARG A 521 20.15 6.94 8.26
CA ARG A 521 18.81 6.79 8.87
C ARG A 521 17.81 7.80 8.29
N PRO A 522 17.72 7.95 6.96
CA PRO A 522 16.77 8.88 6.36
C PRO A 522 15.31 8.42 6.61
N PRO A 523 14.39 9.33 6.94
CA PRO A 523 12.97 9.04 7.09
C PRO A 523 12.28 8.77 5.76
N PHE A 524 11.10 8.18 5.84
CA PHE A 524 10.06 8.38 4.82
C PHE A 524 9.36 9.72 5.08
N VAL A 525 9.47 10.64 4.13
CA VAL A 525 8.91 11.99 4.24
C VAL A 525 7.54 12.05 3.56
N LEU A 526 6.51 12.42 4.33
CA LEU A 526 5.17 12.65 3.83
C LEU A 526 4.93 14.17 3.82
N SER A 527 5.16 14.80 2.67
CA SER A 527 4.90 16.23 2.47
C SER A 527 3.47 16.41 1.98
N ILE A 528 2.53 16.47 2.94
CA ILE A 528 1.10 16.61 2.65
C ILE A 528 0.78 18.11 2.54
N CYS A 529 1.21 18.69 1.42
CA CYS A 529 1.05 20.10 1.10
C CYS A 529 1.24 20.41 -0.40
N CYS A 530 0.94 21.65 -0.79
CA CYS A 530 1.08 22.15 -2.16
C CYS A 530 2.51 22.06 -2.72
N GLN A 531 2.63 21.70 -4.01
CA GLN A 531 3.78 21.93 -4.92
C GLN A 531 5.13 21.30 -4.56
N ASN A 532 5.28 20.67 -3.40
CA ASN A 532 6.57 20.12 -2.95
C ASN A 532 7.19 19.10 -3.93
N GLY A 533 6.36 18.44 -4.74
CA GLY A 533 6.75 17.46 -5.76
C GLY A 533 6.60 17.96 -7.20
N TRP A 534 6.67 19.27 -7.44
CA TRP A 534 6.60 19.89 -8.79
C TRP A 534 7.92 19.68 -9.57
N VAL A 535 8.34 18.42 -9.73
CA VAL A 535 9.63 18.05 -10.33
C VAL A 535 9.69 18.25 -11.85
N ASP A 536 8.55 18.52 -12.50
CA ASP A 536 8.51 18.88 -13.91
C ASP A 536 8.91 20.35 -14.18
N ASP A 537 9.16 21.14 -13.13
CA ASP A 537 9.77 22.47 -13.25
C ASP A 537 11.31 22.37 -13.17
N ASN A 538 11.93 22.06 -14.30
CA ASN A 538 13.39 21.93 -14.42
C ASN A 538 14.16 23.26 -14.25
N SER A 539 13.49 24.39 -13.95
CA SER A 539 14.17 25.68 -13.72
C SER A 539 14.71 25.87 -12.31
N LEU A 540 14.30 25.04 -11.35
CA LEU A 540 14.74 25.09 -9.95
C LEU A 540 14.75 23.69 -9.33
N GLU A 541 15.41 23.54 -8.19
CA GLU A 541 15.35 22.31 -7.38
C GLU A 541 14.22 22.42 -6.35
N THR A 542 13.22 21.54 -6.45
CA THR A 542 12.15 21.42 -5.47
C THR A 542 12.64 20.81 -4.15
N ILE A 543 11.85 20.95 -3.09
CA ILE A 543 12.18 20.33 -1.80
C ILE A 543 12.15 18.80 -1.87
N ALA A 544 11.26 18.19 -2.66
CA ALA A 544 11.26 16.74 -2.86
C ALA A 544 12.54 16.25 -3.57
N GLU A 545 12.97 16.94 -4.62
CA GLU A 545 14.27 16.67 -5.27
C GLU A 545 15.42 16.83 -4.28
N ALA A 546 15.45 17.90 -3.49
CA ALA A 546 16.49 18.12 -2.50
C ALA A 546 16.58 16.97 -1.48
N PHE A 547 15.44 16.47 -0.97
CA PHE A 547 15.42 15.33 -0.05
C PHE A 547 16.03 14.07 -0.66
N ILE A 548 15.71 13.76 -1.93
CA ILE A 548 16.20 12.56 -2.61
C ILE A 548 17.65 12.73 -3.07
N ARG A 549 17.96 13.79 -3.83
CA ARG A 549 19.31 14.07 -4.38
C ARG A 549 20.37 14.24 -3.30
N ARG A 550 20.00 14.80 -2.14
CA ARG A 550 20.92 14.93 -0.99
C ARG A 550 20.92 13.72 -0.06
N ARG A 551 20.14 12.67 -0.36
CA ARG A 551 20.07 11.42 0.40
C ARG A 551 19.63 11.64 1.84
N LYS A 552 18.62 12.49 2.02
CA LYS A 552 18.06 12.89 3.32
C LYS A 552 16.70 12.29 3.59
N ALA A 553 16.10 11.62 2.61
CA ALA A 553 14.89 10.81 2.73
C ALA A 553 15.09 9.47 2.00
N VAL A 554 14.53 8.38 2.53
CA VAL A 554 14.49 7.09 1.82
C VAL A 554 13.43 7.11 0.72
N ALA A 555 12.35 7.82 0.99
CA ALA A 555 11.29 8.11 0.06
C ALA A 555 10.62 9.44 0.43
N VAL A 556 9.99 10.09 -0.54
CA VAL A 556 9.19 11.30 -0.36
C VAL A 556 7.85 11.10 -1.08
N PHE A 557 6.75 11.45 -0.42
CA PHE A 557 5.44 11.54 -1.05
C PHE A 557 5.00 13.01 -1.06
N ALA A 558 4.76 13.58 -2.24
CA ALA A 558 4.49 15.01 -2.40
C ALA A 558 3.61 15.32 -3.63
N SER A 559 2.84 16.40 -3.54
CA SER A 559 1.97 16.91 -4.61
C SER A 559 2.77 17.68 -5.67
N SER A 560 2.45 17.46 -6.95
CA SER A 560 3.05 18.19 -8.08
C SER A 560 2.46 19.59 -8.28
N ARG A 561 1.30 19.91 -7.71
CA ARG A 561 0.59 21.19 -7.86
C ARG A 561 -0.09 21.62 -6.56
N ASN A 562 -0.88 22.70 -6.62
CA ASN A 562 -1.73 23.13 -5.50
C ASN A 562 -2.76 22.04 -5.19
N SER A 563 -2.69 21.49 -3.98
CA SER A 563 -3.56 20.43 -3.50
C SER A 563 -4.68 20.95 -2.63
N TRP A 564 -5.74 20.18 -2.51
CA TRP A 564 -6.93 20.52 -1.73
C TRP A 564 -6.79 20.11 -0.26
N THR A 565 -7.29 20.93 0.66
CA THR A 565 -7.05 20.76 2.09
C THR A 565 -7.69 19.51 2.68
N TYR A 566 -8.99 19.27 2.43
CA TYR A 566 -9.69 18.09 2.98
C TYR A 566 -9.26 16.78 2.32
N PRO A 567 -9.11 16.72 0.97
CA PRO A 567 -8.48 15.57 0.33
C PRO A 567 -7.10 15.24 0.89
N ASN A 568 -6.28 16.25 1.22
CA ASN A 568 -4.99 16.04 1.89
C ASN A 568 -5.12 15.43 3.29
N ASN A 569 -6.11 15.85 4.07
CA ASN A 569 -6.34 15.32 5.41
C ASN A 569 -6.75 13.85 5.37
N ASP A 570 -7.67 13.51 4.48
CA ASP A 570 -8.10 12.12 4.27
C ASP A 570 -6.95 11.26 3.76
N PHE A 571 -6.16 11.79 2.82
CA PHE A 571 -4.99 11.07 2.31
C PHE A 571 -3.97 10.78 3.43
N ALA A 572 -3.67 11.77 4.27
CA ALA A 572 -2.78 11.61 5.42
C ALA A 572 -3.29 10.55 6.41
N LYS A 573 -4.61 10.55 6.69
CA LYS A 573 -5.24 9.55 7.55
C LYS A 573 -5.16 8.15 6.94
N TYR A 574 -5.43 8.00 5.64
CA TYR A 574 -5.37 6.72 4.94
C TYR A 574 -3.94 6.16 4.84
N LEU A 575 -2.92 7.02 4.74
CA LEU A 575 -1.52 6.59 4.82
C LEU A 575 -1.22 5.91 6.16
N PHE A 576 -1.73 6.44 7.26
CA PHE A 576 -1.53 5.82 8.58
C PHE A 576 -2.52 4.69 8.89
N ASP A 577 -3.69 4.64 8.26
CA ASP A 577 -4.52 3.44 8.27
C ASP A 577 -3.78 2.26 7.62
N ALA A 578 -3.03 2.51 6.54
CA ALA A 578 -2.16 1.52 5.93
C ALA A 578 -1.10 1.03 6.92
N VAL A 579 -0.37 1.95 7.56
CA VAL A 579 0.67 1.62 8.55
C VAL A 579 0.11 0.78 9.70
N MET A 580 -1.12 1.08 10.15
CA MET A 580 -1.76 0.40 11.27
C MET A 580 -2.47 -0.91 10.89
N SER A 581 -2.66 -1.18 9.60
CA SER A 581 -3.25 -2.45 9.11
C SER A 581 -2.42 -3.68 9.47
N GLY A 582 -1.10 -3.51 9.70
CA GLY A 582 -0.16 -4.58 9.96
C GLY A 582 0.33 -5.34 8.71
N GLY A 583 -0.24 -5.04 7.53
CA GLY A 583 0.16 -5.60 6.23
C GLY A 583 1.03 -4.67 5.38
N CYS A 584 0.88 -3.35 5.53
CA CYS A 584 1.63 -2.36 4.75
C CYS A 584 2.91 -1.92 5.45
N TYR A 585 4.06 -2.38 4.97
CA TYR A 585 5.36 -2.06 5.58
C TYR A 585 6.33 -1.31 4.67
N SER A 586 6.02 -1.06 3.40
CA SER A 586 6.84 -0.24 2.49
C SER A 586 6.11 1.02 2.00
N PRO A 587 6.80 2.07 1.52
CA PRO A 587 6.17 3.21 0.86
C PRO A 587 5.20 2.80 -0.24
N ALA A 588 5.53 1.74 -1.00
CA ALA A 588 4.67 1.21 -2.03
C ALA A 588 3.34 0.69 -1.49
N ASP A 589 3.38 -0.15 -0.45
CA ASP A 589 2.16 -0.73 0.14
C ASP A 589 1.29 0.38 0.73
N ILE A 590 1.92 1.30 1.47
CA ILE A 590 1.26 2.41 2.15
C ILE A 590 0.58 3.37 1.15
N ILE A 591 1.29 3.75 0.07
CA ILE A 591 0.74 4.68 -0.93
C ILE A 591 -0.33 4.01 -1.78
N ARG A 592 -0.13 2.75 -2.18
CA ARG A 592 -1.14 2.01 -2.92
C ARG A 592 -2.41 1.85 -2.07
N PHE A 593 -2.27 1.51 -0.79
CA PHE A 593 -3.36 1.48 0.18
C PHE A 593 -4.10 2.81 0.23
N ALA A 594 -3.37 3.89 0.44
CA ALA A 594 -3.98 5.19 0.61
C ALA A 594 -4.66 5.68 -0.69
N LYS A 595 -4.04 5.48 -1.87
CA LYS A 595 -4.66 5.80 -3.17
C LYS A 595 -5.91 4.97 -3.44
N THR A 596 -5.86 3.67 -3.14
CA THR A 596 -7.05 2.81 -3.25
C THR A 596 -8.16 3.28 -2.32
N LYS A 597 -7.86 3.68 -1.07
CA LYS A 597 -8.86 4.28 -0.16
C LYS A 597 -9.41 5.60 -0.67
N MET A 598 -8.57 6.45 -1.26
CA MET A 598 -9.01 7.70 -1.90
C MET A 598 -10.04 7.40 -2.99
N VAL A 599 -9.75 6.50 -3.93
CA VAL A 599 -10.70 6.16 -4.99
C VAL A 599 -11.94 5.44 -4.43
N ARG A 600 -11.75 4.50 -3.51
CA ARG A 600 -12.84 3.73 -2.89
C ARG A 600 -13.86 4.63 -2.22
N ASN A 601 -13.40 5.56 -1.39
CA ASN A 601 -14.27 6.37 -0.55
C ASN A 601 -14.75 7.65 -1.27
N HIS A 602 -13.99 8.10 -2.28
CA HIS A 602 -14.16 9.42 -2.89
C HIS A 602 -14.18 9.42 -4.42
N GLY A 603 -14.43 8.28 -5.04
CA GLY A 603 -14.36 8.10 -6.49
C GLY A 603 -15.27 9.01 -7.33
N SER A 604 -16.21 9.75 -6.73
CA SER A 604 -17.05 10.77 -7.39
C SER A 604 -16.63 12.22 -7.09
N SER A 605 -15.70 12.44 -6.17
CA SER A 605 -15.23 13.76 -5.74
C SER A 605 -14.06 14.19 -6.62
N SER A 606 -14.29 15.19 -7.49
CA SER A 606 -13.26 15.68 -8.42
C SER A 606 -12.00 16.16 -7.68
N TYR A 607 -12.16 16.80 -6.52
CA TYR A 607 -11.07 17.24 -5.65
C TYR A 607 -10.18 16.09 -5.16
N HIS A 608 -10.76 14.93 -4.85
CA HIS A 608 -10.02 13.74 -4.44
C HIS A 608 -9.36 13.02 -5.63
N GLN A 609 -10.02 13.01 -6.78
CA GLN A 609 -9.43 12.50 -8.03
C GLN A 609 -8.20 13.32 -8.42
N ASP A 610 -8.29 14.65 -8.39
CA ASP A 610 -7.17 15.57 -8.61
C ASP A 610 -6.04 15.26 -7.62
N ASN A 611 -6.34 15.16 -6.32
CA ASN A 611 -5.36 14.83 -5.29
C ASN A 611 -4.67 13.48 -5.53
N THR A 612 -5.41 12.47 -5.97
CA THR A 612 -4.88 11.12 -6.24
C THR A 612 -3.84 11.14 -7.34
N VAL A 613 -4.05 11.93 -8.41
CA VAL A 613 -3.10 12.07 -9.51
C VAL A 613 -1.97 13.05 -9.18
N MET A 614 -2.22 14.11 -8.41
CA MET A 614 -1.20 15.11 -8.08
C MET A 614 -0.05 14.55 -7.22
N TYR A 615 -0.34 13.60 -6.33
CA TYR A 615 0.69 13.06 -5.44
C TYR A 615 1.52 11.96 -6.09
N ASN A 616 2.84 12.15 -6.05
CA ASN A 616 3.84 11.25 -6.62
C ASN A 616 4.77 10.72 -5.53
N LEU A 617 5.26 9.50 -5.72
CA LEU A 617 6.27 8.87 -4.88
C LEU A 617 7.65 9.09 -5.50
N PHE A 618 8.60 9.48 -4.66
CA PHE A 618 10.01 9.60 -5.01
C PHE A 618 10.85 8.74 -4.08
N GLY A 619 11.96 8.18 -4.57
CA GLY A 619 12.88 7.35 -3.76
C GLY A 619 12.62 5.84 -3.87
N GLU A 620 12.90 5.09 -2.80
CA GLU A 620 12.85 3.63 -2.82
C GLU A 620 11.47 3.08 -2.40
N PRO A 621 10.70 2.47 -3.33
CA PRO A 621 9.34 2.03 -3.04
C PRO A 621 9.26 0.83 -2.09
N THR A 622 10.28 -0.04 -2.04
CA THR A 622 10.26 -1.29 -1.24
C THR A 622 11.07 -1.20 0.06
N ALA A 623 11.62 -0.03 0.39
CA ALA A 623 12.29 0.17 1.66
C ALA A 623 11.25 -0.06 2.76
N HIS A 624 11.46 -0.98 3.71
CA HIS A 624 10.45 -1.06 4.76
C HIS A 624 10.47 0.25 5.56
N VAL A 625 9.33 0.72 6.00
CA VAL A 625 9.12 1.94 6.78
C VAL A 625 8.05 1.70 7.85
N ALA A 626 7.63 0.45 8.08
CA ALA A 626 6.85 -0.01 9.23
C ALA A 626 7.17 -1.49 9.51
N SER A 627 6.92 -1.98 10.73
CA SER A 627 7.33 -3.33 11.12
C SER A 627 6.55 -4.38 10.33
N ASN A 628 7.26 -5.21 9.58
CA ASN A 628 6.68 -6.33 8.83
C ASN A 628 6.27 -7.51 9.73
N ALA A 629 6.49 -7.39 11.05
CA ALA A 629 6.00 -8.33 12.05
C ALA A 629 4.74 -7.82 12.76
N GLU A 630 4.27 -6.60 12.48
CA GLU A 630 3.09 -6.03 13.15
C GLU A 630 1.81 -6.86 12.98
N TYR A 631 1.71 -7.66 11.91
CA TYR A 631 0.62 -8.61 11.73
C TYR A 631 0.44 -9.57 12.93
N LEU A 632 1.49 -9.80 13.73
CA LEU A 632 1.44 -10.69 14.87
C LEU A 632 0.76 -10.05 16.09
N ARG A 633 0.68 -8.72 16.14
CA ARG A 633 0.07 -7.98 17.25
C ARG A 633 -1.42 -8.27 17.35
N GLY A 634 -1.92 -8.28 18.58
CA GLY A 634 -3.34 -8.45 18.89
C GLY A 634 -3.61 -9.70 19.72
N SER A 635 -4.90 -10.05 19.78
CA SER A 635 -5.41 -11.15 20.60
C SER A 635 -5.55 -12.42 19.78
N TRP A 636 -5.12 -13.54 20.33
CA TRP A 636 -5.17 -14.84 19.69
C TRP A 636 -5.86 -15.84 20.61
N ALA A 637 -6.94 -16.45 20.15
CA ALA A 637 -7.57 -17.59 20.82
C ALA A 637 -6.61 -18.78 20.74
N MET A 638 -6.01 -19.12 21.87
CA MET A 638 -5.00 -20.17 21.98
C MET A 638 -5.60 -21.40 22.63
N ASP A 639 -5.37 -22.55 22.03
CA ASP A 639 -5.70 -23.88 22.55
C ASP A 639 -4.42 -24.72 22.56
N HIS A 640 -4.00 -25.17 23.73
CA HIS A 640 -2.93 -26.14 23.87
C HIS A 640 -3.47 -27.33 24.65
N ASP A 641 -3.56 -28.49 24.00
CA ASP A 641 -4.08 -29.74 24.59
C ASP A 641 -5.45 -29.59 25.32
N GLY A 642 -6.34 -28.74 24.81
CA GLY A 642 -7.66 -28.46 25.40
C GLY A 642 -7.67 -27.34 26.44
N TRP A 643 -6.52 -26.80 26.83
CA TRP A 643 -6.44 -25.59 27.65
C TRP A 643 -6.63 -24.35 26.79
N GLN A 644 -7.82 -23.79 26.89
CA GLN A 644 -8.22 -22.59 26.14
C GLN A 644 -7.85 -21.31 26.88
N GLY A 645 -7.35 -20.34 26.13
CA GLY A 645 -6.99 -19.02 26.63
C GLY A 645 -6.85 -17.99 25.50
N THR A 646 -6.40 -16.80 25.87
CA THR A 646 -6.14 -15.70 24.93
C THR A 646 -4.70 -15.25 25.06
N LEU A 647 -3.91 -15.42 24.00
CA LEU A 647 -2.57 -14.87 23.87
C LEU A 647 -2.66 -13.45 23.29
N ASN A 648 -2.38 -12.44 24.08
CA ASN A 648 -2.34 -11.04 23.69
C ASN A 648 -0.89 -10.64 23.39
N VAL A 649 -0.52 -10.50 22.12
CA VAL A 649 0.78 -9.99 21.70
C VAL A 649 0.74 -8.46 21.76
N THR A 650 1.45 -7.87 22.73
CA THR A 650 1.40 -6.41 23.00
C THR A 650 2.67 -5.67 22.62
N ARG A 651 3.77 -6.38 22.35
CA ARG A 651 5.03 -5.75 21.95
C ARG A 651 5.79 -6.61 20.95
N ILE A 652 6.30 -5.96 19.91
CA ILE A 652 7.18 -6.50 18.88
C ILE A 652 8.31 -5.48 18.72
N TRP A 653 9.57 -5.88 18.89
CA TRP A 653 10.71 -4.97 18.91
C TRP A 653 12.02 -5.70 18.60
N ASN A 654 13.17 -5.00 18.61
CA ASN A 654 14.51 -5.59 18.45
C ASN A 654 14.59 -6.58 17.28
N TYR A 655 14.34 -6.07 16.07
CA TYR A 655 14.69 -6.79 14.85
C TYR A 655 16.16 -7.20 14.92
N ARG A 656 16.59 -8.29 14.32
CA ARG A 656 18.02 -8.59 14.14
C ARG A 656 18.17 -9.57 13.00
N ILE A 657 19.34 -9.58 12.40
CA ILE A 657 19.73 -10.62 11.45
C ILE A 657 20.56 -11.64 12.21
N GLU A 658 20.07 -12.86 12.30
CA GLU A 658 20.86 -14.02 12.69
C GLU A 658 21.53 -14.60 11.43
N ASN A 659 22.80 -14.95 11.52
CA ASN A 659 23.54 -15.56 10.41
C ASN A 659 23.88 -17.01 10.73
N SER A 660 23.63 -17.92 9.79
CA SER A 660 23.93 -19.35 9.93
C SER A 660 24.21 -19.98 8.57
N ALA A 661 25.33 -20.70 8.44
CA ALA A 661 25.71 -21.43 7.22
C ALA A 661 25.66 -20.61 5.90
N GLY A 662 26.05 -19.34 5.95
CA GLY A 662 26.01 -18.44 4.78
C GLY A 662 24.64 -17.82 4.48
N TYR A 663 23.63 -18.11 5.29
CA TYR A 663 22.29 -17.53 5.19
C TYR A 663 22.05 -16.51 6.32
N SER A 664 21.22 -15.52 6.02
CA SER A 664 20.76 -14.50 6.95
C SER A 664 19.26 -14.65 7.19
N ALA A 665 18.83 -14.71 8.47
CA ALA A 665 17.44 -14.82 8.87
C ALA A 665 17.02 -13.66 9.78
N PRO A 666 15.90 -13.00 9.49
CA PRO A 666 15.34 -11.95 10.34
C PRO A 666 14.72 -12.54 11.60
N VAL A 667 14.91 -11.85 12.73
CA VAL A 667 14.31 -12.22 14.02
C VAL A 667 13.79 -10.99 14.75
N TRP A 668 12.55 -11.01 15.22
CA TRP A 668 11.95 -9.98 16.07
C TRP A 668 11.78 -10.52 17.49
N SER A 669 12.02 -9.70 18.51
CA SER A 669 11.57 -9.99 19.87
C SER A 669 10.08 -9.70 20.00
N VAL A 670 9.37 -10.57 20.72
CA VAL A 670 7.93 -10.47 20.96
C VAL A 670 7.60 -10.69 22.43
N SER A 671 6.55 -10.05 22.93
CA SER A 671 6.05 -10.26 24.28
C SER A 671 4.59 -9.87 24.41
N GLY A 672 4.00 -10.31 25.50
CA GLY A 672 2.68 -9.89 25.92
C GLY A 672 2.17 -10.76 27.05
N THR A 673 0.88 -11.04 27.05
CA THR A 673 0.22 -11.83 28.09
C THR A 673 -0.55 -13.00 27.50
N TYR A 674 -0.58 -14.12 28.21
CA TYR A 674 -1.54 -15.21 28.02
C TYR A 674 -2.55 -15.15 29.15
N VAL A 675 -3.85 -15.12 28.82
CA VAL A 675 -4.95 -15.14 29.78
C VAL A 675 -5.66 -16.48 29.68
N GLY A 676 -5.59 -17.30 30.73
CA GLY A 676 -6.25 -18.60 30.78
C GLY A 676 -7.78 -18.49 30.94
N SER A 677 -8.48 -19.61 30.76
CA SER A 677 -9.93 -19.71 31.02
C SER A 677 -10.33 -19.39 32.46
N ASP A 678 -9.40 -19.46 33.41
CA ASP A 678 -9.56 -19.04 34.80
C ASP A 678 -9.33 -17.53 35.02
N ASN A 679 -9.20 -16.76 33.94
CA ASN A 679 -8.95 -15.31 33.92
C ASN A 679 -7.62 -14.89 34.57
N LYS A 680 -6.69 -15.82 34.80
CA LYS A 680 -5.33 -15.49 35.22
C LYS A 680 -4.48 -15.08 34.04
N SER A 681 -3.68 -14.03 34.24
CA SER A 681 -2.79 -13.45 33.24
C SER A 681 -1.34 -13.81 33.52
N TYR A 682 -0.63 -14.25 32.48
CA TYR A 682 0.75 -14.72 32.53
C TYR A 682 1.57 -14.00 31.46
N ASN A 683 2.74 -13.46 31.82
CA ASN A 683 3.59 -12.82 30.84
C ASN A 683 4.29 -13.87 29.96
N PHE A 684 4.49 -13.52 28.70
CA PHE A 684 5.35 -14.28 27.80
C PHE A 684 6.38 -13.39 27.10
N VAL A 685 7.50 -13.99 26.73
CA VAL A 685 8.54 -13.39 25.90
C VAL A 685 9.04 -14.41 24.89
N GLY A 686 9.49 -13.95 23.72
CA GLY A 686 10.03 -14.85 22.71
C GLY A 686 10.48 -14.13 21.46
N THR A 687 10.43 -14.86 20.34
CA THR A 687 10.83 -14.37 19.03
C THR A 687 9.89 -14.79 17.91
N LEU A 688 9.79 -13.93 16.89
CA LEU A 688 9.31 -14.27 15.55
C LEU A 688 10.51 -14.34 14.60
N GLY A 689 10.56 -15.32 13.71
CA GLY A 689 11.60 -15.46 12.70
C GLY A 689 12.82 -16.29 13.15
N GLY A 690 13.85 -16.33 12.31
CA GLY A 690 15.14 -16.98 12.58
C GLY A 690 15.28 -18.35 11.94
N PHE A 691 16.09 -19.20 12.56
CA PHE A 691 16.36 -20.56 12.05
C PHE A 691 15.61 -21.64 12.84
N ASP A 692 15.13 -22.68 12.16
CA ASP A 692 14.54 -23.85 12.80
C ASP A 692 15.64 -24.74 13.43
N PRO A 693 15.60 -24.99 14.75
CA PRO A 693 16.55 -25.89 15.40
C PRO A 693 16.36 -27.37 15.06
N ASN A 694 15.20 -27.79 14.52
CA ASN A 694 14.78 -29.18 14.41
C ASN A 694 14.99 -29.83 13.04
N GLN A 695 15.46 -29.09 12.02
CA GLN A 695 15.79 -29.65 10.71
C GLN A 695 17.32 -29.82 10.55
N LEU A 696 17.77 -31.06 10.74
CA LEU A 696 19.12 -31.51 10.42
C LEU A 696 19.14 -32.08 8.99
N GLY A 697 19.88 -31.47 8.06
CA GLY A 697 20.35 -32.19 6.86
C GLY A 697 20.19 -31.56 5.47
N THR A 698 19.41 -30.51 5.23
CA THR A 698 19.25 -29.93 3.87
C THR A 698 19.15 -28.39 3.88
N GLY A 699 19.45 -27.77 2.73
CA GLY A 699 19.67 -26.33 2.55
C GLY A 699 18.54 -25.40 3.05
N SER A 700 18.98 -24.26 3.59
CA SER A 700 18.22 -23.15 4.21
C SER A 700 17.24 -23.53 5.34
N LYS A 701 17.70 -23.33 6.58
CA LYS A 701 16.95 -23.53 7.84
C LYS A 701 16.12 -22.32 8.27
N ARG A 702 15.92 -21.32 7.39
CA ARG A 702 15.31 -20.02 7.73
C ARG A 702 13.79 -20.10 7.68
N SER A 703 13.13 -19.51 8.66
CA SER A 703 11.69 -19.22 8.59
C SER A 703 11.38 -17.90 9.28
N ASP A 704 10.87 -16.94 8.52
CA ASP A 704 10.42 -15.63 9.02
C ASP A 704 9.12 -15.73 9.82
N LEU A 705 8.49 -16.91 9.78
CA LEU A 705 7.19 -17.21 10.38
C LEU A 705 7.30 -18.10 11.63
N LYS A 706 8.52 -18.48 12.02
CA LYS A 706 8.75 -19.25 13.25
C LYS A 706 8.39 -18.39 14.46
N PHE A 707 7.43 -18.82 15.25
CA PHE A 707 7.03 -18.17 16.49
C PHE A 707 7.44 -19.04 17.68
N ASP A 708 8.34 -18.52 18.51
CA ASP A 708 8.97 -19.26 19.61
C ASP A 708 8.89 -18.43 20.88
N ILE A 709 8.00 -18.81 21.81
CA ILE A 709 7.72 -18.05 23.03
C ILE A 709 7.82 -18.93 24.27
N ASN A 710 8.07 -18.27 25.40
CA ASN A 710 8.05 -18.87 26.73
C ASN A 710 7.00 -18.17 27.59
N ILE A 711 6.03 -18.92 28.11
CA ILE A 711 4.98 -18.43 29.00
C ILE A 711 5.34 -18.83 30.44
N ALA A 712 5.47 -17.83 31.31
CA ALA A 712 5.81 -18.04 32.71
C ALA A 712 4.53 -18.22 33.55
N PHE A 713 4.07 -19.47 33.69
CA PHE A 713 2.91 -19.82 34.51
C PHE A 713 3.18 -19.72 36.02
N SER A 714 4.44 -19.91 36.43
CA SER A 714 4.93 -19.63 37.79
C SER A 714 6.46 -19.46 37.78
N SER A 715 7.06 -19.17 38.93
CA SER A 715 8.52 -19.11 39.08
C SER A 715 9.24 -20.43 38.76
N SER A 716 8.54 -21.56 38.81
CA SER A 716 9.07 -22.90 38.54
C SER A 716 8.42 -23.58 37.32
N ASN A 717 7.46 -22.93 36.66
CA ASN A 717 6.76 -23.46 35.49
C ASN A 717 6.84 -22.45 34.35
N ASN A 718 7.86 -22.61 33.51
CA ASN A 718 8.04 -21.85 32.29
C ASN A 718 7.89 -22.80 31.10
N GLN A 719 6.83 -22.60 30.32
CA GLN A 719 6.48 -23.49 29.23
C GLN A 719 6.87 -22.86 27.89
N ARG A 720 7.65 -23.59 27.10
CA ARG A 720 8.04 -23.17 25.75
C ARG A 720 6.99 -23.62 24.74
N PHE A 721 6.68 -22.73 23.81
CA PHE A 721 5.79 -22.95 22.67
C PHE A 721 6.57 -22.58 21.41
N VAL A 722 6.70 -23.53 20.49
CA VAL A 722 7.32 -23.33 19.18
C VAL A 722 6.28 -23.68 18.12
N GLY A 723 6.02 -22.76 17.21
CA GLY A 723 5.09 -22.98 16.12
C GLY A 723 5.43 -22.13 14.90
N TYR A 724 4.58 -22.25 13.89
CA TYR A 724 4.72 -21.50 12.66
C TYR A 724 3.42 -20.75 12.39
N VAL A 725 3.56 -19.46 12.10
CA VAL A 725 2.46 -18.67 11.55
C VAL A 725 2.14 -19.22 10.16
N HIS A 726 0.86 -19.46 9.88
CA HIS A 726 0.41 -19.89 8.56
C HIS A 726 0.64 -18.76 7.56
N SER A 727 1.49 -19.01 6.56
CA SER A 727 1.99 -18.00 5.61
C SER A 727 0.93 -17.42 4.67
N TRP A 728 -0.24 -18.04 4.56
CA TRP A 728 -1.29 -17.65 3.61
C TRP A 728 -2.40 -16.79 4.22
N THR A 729 -2.55 -16.81 5.55
CA THR A 729 -3.57 -16.02 6.26
C THR A 729 -2.99 -15.15 7.36
N ARG A 730 -1.82 -15.52 7.89
CA ARG A 730 -1.22 -14.95 9.10
C ARG A 730 -2.15 -14.82 10.31
N ASN A 731 -3.26 -15.56 10.32
CA ASN A 731 -4.26 -15.54 11.37
C ASN A 731 -4.29 -16.83 12.19
N ARG A 732 -3.38 -17.77 11.91
CA ARG A 732 -3.25 -19.01 12.65
C ARG A 732 -1.78 -19.33 12.91
N ILE A 733 -1.51 -19.84 14.10
CA ILE A 733 -0.24 -20.39 14.53
C ILE A 733 -0.50 -21.83 14.94
N SER A 734 0.34 -22.76 14.52
CA SER A 734 0.27 -24.15 14.94
C SER A 734 1.66 -24.66 15.27
N GLY A 735 1.77 -25.51 16.28
CA GLY A 735 3.07 -26.03 16.68
C GLY A 735 3.05 -26.99 17.85
N LEU A 736 4.22 -27.11 18.48
CA LEU A 736 4.47 -27.94 19.64
C LEU A 736 4.76 -27.10 20.87
N CYS A 737 4.26 -27.54 22.02
CA CYS A 737 4.65 -27.04 23.33
C CYS A 737 5.07 -28.20 24.23
N TRP A 738 5.70 -27.92 25.37
CA TRP A 738 6.22 -28.97 26.25
C TRP A 738 5.80 -28.77 27.70
N TRP A 739 5.23 -29.81 28.31
CA TRP A 739 4.98 -29.84 29.75
C TRP A 739 5.58 -31.12 30.34
N SER A 740 6.39 -30.98 31.40
CA SER A 740 7.13 -32.10 32.02
C SER A 740 7.92 -32.97 31.02
N ASN A 741 8.54 -32.35 30.01
CA ASN A 741 9.25 -33.01 28.89
C ASN A 741 8.36 -33.83 27.94
N HIS A 742 7.04 -33.76 28.07
CA HIS A 742 6.10 -34.34 27.11
C HIS A 742 5.68 -33.27 26.09
N PRO A 743 5.78 -33.55 24.77
CA PRO A 743 5.33 -32.61 23.74
C PRO A 743 3.81 -32.71 23.55
N PHE A 744 3.17 -31.55 23.35
CA PHE A 744 1.74 -31.41 23.05
C PHE A 744 1.54 -30.50 21.84
N GLY A 745 0.41 -30.68 21.16
CA GLY A 745 -0.01 -29.78 20.09
C GLY A 745 -0.59 -28.48 20.67
N TRP A 746 -0.29 -27.36 20.03
CA TRP A 746 -0.99 -26.11 20.30
C TRP A 746 -1.35 -25.40 19.00
N THR A 747 -2.42 -24.63 19.08
CA THR A 747 -2.85 -23.74 18.03
C THR A 747 -3.23 -22.39 18.63
N ALA A 748 -3.08 -21.33 17.84
CA ALA A 748 -3.65 -20.04 18.17
C ALA A 748 -4.25 -19.42 16.91
N SER A 749 -5.49 -18.96 17.01
CA SER A 749 -6.20 -18.28 15.93
C SER A 749 -6.44 -16.82 16.32
N LYS A 750 -6.14 -15.89 15.42
CA LYS A 750 -6.34 -14.46 15.66
C LYS A 750 -7.83 -14.19 15.89
N LYS A 751 -8.14 -13.41 16.92
CA LYS A 751 -9.51 -13.03 17.29
C LYS A 751 -10.03 -11.87 16.47
#